data_AF-A0AAV1LQ68-F1
#
_entry.id   AF-A0AAV1LQ68-F1
#
_cell.length_a   1.000
_cell.length_b   1.000
_cell.length_c   1.000
_cell.angle_alpha   90.00
_cell.angle_beta   90.00
_cell.angle_gamma   90.00
#
_symmetry.space_group_name_H-M   'P 1'
#
loop_
_entity.id
_entity.type
_entity.pdbx_description
1 polymer ?
#
loop_
_entity_poly.entity_id
_entity_poly.type
_entity_poly.pdbx_seq_one_letter_code
_entity_poly.pdbx_strand_id
1 'polypeptide(L)'
;MVYKKCCVGGCNTTHETHRLFSFPRNDNLRNLWMSFIVPTNPQLIALSKEQLLNKHVCEKHFDIFQFDNEGRRLRYSYPSLLTDNEIAHGVPLIATGWDVTTEHNYCKVQDDDDFTEAVVVIRKPGSDVTIEHNYCKEQNDCSKSSVEIGSSDVGNSHEQPSCSNFSTVATVVENKDTFLEQPPSASTKGMEIDVLEELVGIDSNVNVVNQMLPKGSTCTKKQKGSVKKIVSRKRKLVKILTNIATETLSDSVSQRLDQAQSLSRNKDLLENFYLLNKQAQTFLFMQLKQIHKSKMARRFTLDEKLMALLIMKQSPKSYKLLEKMFALPSKRTLNRLSEKVSIQPGLNPLIFEHISNTTKKWDTKQKLCTIVFDEVSLTPHLTFNEKDDIINGFVDIAGERKLKYCDHALVFMLRGICSPWRQSVAFYFCEGTVSAAELQCILKQIVPQVIRTGLIPLGLVCDQGSTFRTAIRRLREDTIRRRNIQGVHDDGSVNIADHDLSIFFDPPHLLKGLRNNFLNKDIIWEEKTASWKDIEFIFDLDSKLGHTRALPKLTAHHVDRQKIKKMKVSVAAQVFSARTAAMLKYTNALNYFHTANSDATMATTAEVVEFFDTLFDSVNGYPGGVQRGKLRRAVKQNSQHHTFWIEAINKIKKMVFVDTSSKHATKAGKPRLVRVPSQQGWITTLESFIRVSKLLFEQYNVEYYYPRNINQDPLENFFGRIRAINYRNVNPDANTFIYAFKSLMLSNMLSPHSKFSNCEEDNGETLLNVSLFFKNLH
;
A
#
# COMPACT_ATOMS: atom_id res chain seq x y z
N MET A 1 16.78 36.56 49.32
CA MET A 1 16.94 35.45 48.34
C MET A 1 15.93 35.65 47.21
N VAL A 2 16.24 35.27 45.97
CA VAL A 2 15.28 35.37 44.85
C VAL A 2 14.50 34.06 44.74
N TYR A 3 13.21 34.09 45.06
CA TYR A 3 12.33 32.94 44.94
C TYR A 3 12.19 32.49 43.48
N LYS A 4 12.58 31.25 43.20
CA LYS A 4 12.30 30.62 41.90
C LYS A 4 10.91 29.99 41.94
N LYS A 5 10.04 30.40 41.00
CA LYS A 5 8.69 29.86 40.77
C LYS A 5 8.64 29.13 39.42
N CYS A 6 7.76 28.14 39.30
CA CYS A 6 7.38 27.58 38.00
C CYS A 6 6.76 28.65 37.09
N CYS A 7 7.04 28.59 35.79
CA CYS A 7 6.51 29.53 34.79
C CYS A 7 5.31 29.00 33.96
N VAL A 8 4.79 27.81 34.26
CA VAL A 8 3.59 27.26 33.61
C VAL A 8 2.34 27.99 34.14
N GLY A 9 1.36 28.25 33.26
CA GLY A 9 0.13 28.96 33.63
C GLY A 9 -0.64 28.22 34.73
N GLY A 10 -1.19 28.98 35.68
CA GLY A 10 -1.91 28.44 36.85
C GLY A 10 -1.02 27.74 37.89
N CYS A 11 0.26 27.46 37.61
CA CYS A 11 1.11 26.72 38.53
C CYS A 11 1.68 27.62 39.66
N ASN A 12 1.43 27.22 40.90
CA ASN A 12 1.89 27.96 42.09
C ASN A 12 3.13 27.36 42.78
N THR A 13 3.74 26.31 42.24
CA THR A 13 4.92 25.67 42.85
C THR A 13 6.18 26.55 42.82
N THR A 14 6.92 26.55 43.92
CA THR A 14 8.24 27.18 44.08
C THR A 14 9.33 26.13 44.32
N HIS A 15 10.59 26.55 44.26
CA HIS A 15 11.76 25.70 44.50
C HIS A 15 11.85 25.02 45.88
N GLU A 16 11.07 25.47 46.86
CA GLU A 16 10.96 24.84 48.18
C GLU A 16 9.93 23.72 48.20
N THR A 17 8.96 23.75 47.28
CA THR A 17 7.86 22.79 47.21
C THR A 17 8.15 21.62 46.27
N HIS A 18 8.85 21.88 45.16
CA HIS A 18 9.06 20.94 44.06
C HIS A 18 10.37 21.27 43.34
N ARG A 19 11.00 20.24 42.77
CA ARG A 19 12.21 20.38 41.96
C ARG A 19 11.90 21.18 40.70
N LEU A 20 12.78 22.14 40.41
CA LEU A 20 12.67 23.03 39.26
C LEU A 20 13.79 22.78 38.23
N PHE A 21 13.41 22.73 36.95
CA PHE A 21 14.32 22.61 35.82
C PHE A 21 14.33 23.91 35.01
N SER A 22 15.52 24.47 34.76
CA SER A 22 15.70 25.62 33.87
C SER A 22 15.44 25.22 32.40
N PHE A 23 15.06 26.18 31.55
CA PHE A 23 14.90 25.92 30.12
C PHE A 23 16.18 25.40 29.45
N PRO A 24 16.05 24.63 28.35
CA PRO A 24 17.18 24.11 27.59
C PRO A 24 18.08 25.19 26.96
N ARG A 25 19.40 24.99 27.04
CA ARG A 25 20.38 25.73 26.22
C ARG A 25 20.30 25.37 24.73
N ASN A 26 19.89 24.14 24.40
CA ASN A 26 19.65 23.72 23.03
C ASN A 26 18.39 24.40 22.46
N ASP A 27 18.51 25.02 21.29
CA ASP A 27 17.48 25.88 20.73
C ASP A 27 16.24 25.10 20.26
N ASN A 28 16.43 23.95 19.59
CA ASN A 28 15.32 23.11 19.14
C ASN A 28 14.50 22.58 20.32
N LEU A 29 15.17 22.11 21.39
CA LEU A 29 14.49 21.62 22.59
C LEU A 29 13.82 22.77 23.38
N ARG A 30 14.41 23.96 23.41
CA ARG A 30 13.78 25.14 24.03
C ARG A 30 12.53 25.58 23.26
N ASN A 31 12.56 25.52 21.93
CA ASN A 31 11.40 25.81 21.10
C ASN A 31 10.28 24.77 21.32
N LEU A 32 10.63 23.50 21.52
CA LEU A 32 9.67 22.45 21.91
C LEU A 32 9.05 22.70 23.30
N TRP A 33 9.85 23.09 24.30
CA TRP A 33 9.33 23.51 25.60
C TRP A 33 8.39 24.71 25.49
N MET A 34 8.74 25.69 24.64
CA MET A 34 7.90 26.85 24.37
C MET A 34 6.56 26.46 23.73
N SER A 35 6.54 25.57 22.73
CA SER A 35 5.27 25.15 22.10
C SER A 35 4.31 24.46 23.07
N PHE A 36 4.81 23.78 24.11
CA PHE A 36 3.96 23.25 25.17
C PHE A 36 3.52 24.31 26.18
N ILE A 37 4.42 25.16 26.68
CA ILE A 37 4.08 26.06 27.81
C ILE A 37 3.31 27.30 27.37
N VAL A 38 3.60 27.86 26.18
CA VAL A 38 3.03 29.12 25.68
C VAL A 38 1.49 29.18 25.72
N PRO A 39 0.74 28.12 25.33
CA PRO A 39 -0.72 28.09 25.49
C PRO A 39 -1.23 28.38 26.92
N THR A 40 -0.45 28.05 27.95
CA THR A 40 -0.79 28.35 29.36
C THR A 40 -0.19 29.67 29.85
N ASN A 41 0.94 30.09 29.30
CA ASN A 41 1.59 31.35 29.66
C ASN A 41 2.11 32.09 28.40
N PRO A 42 1.24 32.85 27.71
CA PRO A 42 1.61 33.57 26.48
C PRO A 42 2.70 34.64 26.69
N GLN A 43 2.91 35.11 27.92
CA GLN A 43 3.93 36.12 28.24
C GLN A 43 5.36 35.64 27.97
N LEU A 44 5.57 34.32 27.85
CA LEU A 44 6.89 33.76 27.50
C LEU A 44 7.32 34.08 26.07
N ILE A 45 6.39 34.36 25.14
CA ILE A 45 6.72 34.68 23.74
C ILE A 45 7.58 35.96 23.66
N ALA A 46 7.33 36.93 24.54
CA ALA A 46 7.99 38.23 24.53
C ALA A 46 9.39 38.25 25.17
N LEU A 47 9.95 37.10 25.55
CA LEU A 47 11.22 36.99 26.28
C LEU A 47 12.39 36.61 25.37
N SER A 48 13.55 37.23 25.60
CA SER A 48 14.78 36.89 24.90
C SER A 48 15.28 35.47 25.25
N LYS A 49 16.13 34.91 24.39
CA LYS A 49 16.80 33.61 24.62
C LYS A 49 17.45 33.50 26.01
N GLU A 50 18.07 34.58 26.47
CA GLU A 50 18.75 34.64 27.78
C GLU A 50 17.76 34.80 28.95
N GLN A 51 16.69 35.57 28.76
CA GLN A 51 15.61 35.70 29.74
C GLN A 51 14.86 34.38 29.94
N LEU A 52 14.67 33.60 28.87
CA LEU A 52 14.06 32.27 28.93
C LEU A 52 14.92 31.25 29.70
N LEU A 53 16.25 31.29 29.58
CA LEU A 53 17.14 30.41 30.35
C LEU A 53 17.03 30.61 31.87
N ASN A 54 16.59 31.79 32.31
CA ASN A 54 16.32 32.10 33.71
C ASN A 54 14.91 31.70 34.18
N LYS A 55 14.02 31.27 33.27
CA LYS A 55 12.71 30.67 33.62
C LYS A 55 12.86 29.19 33.96
N HIS A 56 11.94 28.69 34.77
CA HIS A 56 12.01 27.35 35.37
C HIS A 56 10.64 26.65 35.33
N VAL A 57 10.64 25.33 35.13
CA VAL A 57 9.44 24.47 35.11
C VAL A 57 9.56 23.44 36.24
N CYS A 58 8.49 23.14 36.97
CA CYS A 58 8.53 22.13 38.04
C CYS A 58 8.31 20.72 37.51
N GLU A 59 8.76 19.72 38.26
CA GLU A 59 8.65 18.30 37.90
C GLU A 59 7.22 17.81 37.62
N LYS A 60 6.18 18.43 38.21
CA LYS A 60 4.77 18.11 37.96
C LYS A 60 4.31 18.28 36.51
N HIS A 61 5.05 19.03 35.69
CA HIS A 61 4.75 19.21 34.28
C HIS A 61 5.61 18.32 33.39
N PHE A 62 6.18 17.23 33.92
CA PHE A 62 6.89 16.21 33.16
C PHE A 62 6.34 14.84 33.51
N ASP A 63 5.92 14.10 32.49
CA ASP A 63 5.60 12.67 32.58
C ASP A 63 6.77 11.90 33.23
N ILE A 64 6.46 10.89 34.04
CA ILE A 64 7.44 10.02 34.69
C ILE A 64 8.46 9.40 33.70
N PHE A 65 8.05 9.17 32.44
CA PHE A 65 8.94 8.67 31.39
C PHE A 65 9.96 9.70 30.86
N GLN A 66 9.91 10.96 31.34
CA GLN A 66 10.89 12.01 31.03
C GLN A 66 12.14 11.96 31.93
N PHE A 67 12.18 11.03 32.88
CA PHE A 67 13.26 10.83 33.84
C PHE A 67 13.93 9.46 33.64
N ASP A 68 15.18 9.32 34.09
CA ASP A 68 15.81 8.01 34.25
C ASP A 68 15.36 7.33 35.56
N ASN A 69 15.78 6.07 35.75
CA ASN A 69 15.46 5.28 36.95
C ASN A 69 16.04 5.87 38.26
N GLU A 70 16.89 6.89 38.19
CA GLU A 70 17.42 7.64 39.34
C GLU A 70 16.70 8.99 39.53
N GLY A 71 15.60 9.22 38.80
CA GLY A 71 14.82 10.45 38.87
C GLY A 71 15.54 11.66 38.26
N ARG A 72 16.55 11.49 37.40
CA ARG A 72 17.23 12.59 36.71
C ARG A 72 16.57 12.84 35.36
N ARG A 73 16.33 14.12 35.06
CA ARG A 73 15.66 14.55 33.83
C ARG A 73 16.48 14.16 32.59
N LEU A 74 15.89 13.40 31.65
CA LEU A 74 16.55 12.95 30.42
C LEU A 74 16.96 14.12 29.52
N ARG A 75 18.08 13.99 28.79
CA ARG A 75 18.71 15.08 28.01
C ARG A 75 17.76 15.81 27.05
N TYR A 76 16.86 15.08 26.41
CA TYR A 76 15.92 15.58 25.38
C TYR A 76 14.46 15.63 25.86
N SER A 77 14.21 15.51 27.16
CA SER A 77 12.86 15.58 27.71
C SER A 77 12.23 16.96 27.58
N TYR A 78 10.90 16.97 27.56
CA TYR A 78 10.05 18.15 27.43
C TYR A 78 8.86 18.10 28.41
N PRO A 79 8.25 19.24 28.73
CA PRO A 79 7.10 19.27 29.62
C PRO A 79 5.85 18.74 28.93
N SER A 80 5.09 17.90 29.64
CA SER A 80 3.75 17.46 29.27
C SER A 80 2.73 18.23 30.11
N LEU A 81 1.78 18.91 29.45
CA LEU A 81 0.67 19.58 30.14
C LEU A 81 -0.55 18.68 30.39
N LEU A 82 -0.46 17.40 30.03
CA LEU A 82 -1.50 16.41 30.33
C LEU A 82 -1.62 16.24 31.85
N THR A 83 -2.85 16.32 32.35
CA THR A 83 -3.17 15.93 33.73
C THR A 83 -3.04 14.41 33.91
N ASP A 84 -2.80 13.96 35.14
CA ASP A 84 -2.70 12.52 35.48
C ASP A 84 -3.91 11.71 34.97
N ASN A 85 -5.08 12.35 34.92
CA ASN A 85 -6.32 11.75 34.47
C ASN A 85 -6.38 11.57 32.94
N GLU A 86 -5.81 12.48 32.16
CA GLU A 86 -5.67 12.34 30.70
C GLU A 86 -4.62 11.28 30.33
N ILE A 87 -3.52 11.23 31.09
CA ILE A 87 -2.47 10.21 30.94
C ILE A 87 -3.05 8.81 31.21
N ALA A 88 -3.86 8.65 32.26
CA ALA A 88 -4.50 7.38 32.61
C ALA A 88 -5.53 6.89 31.58
N HIS A 89 -6.24 7.80 30.89
CA HIS A 89 -7.32 7.46 29.97
C HIS A 89 -6.95 7.54 28.47
N GLY A 90 -5.79 8.10 28.13
CA GLY A 90 -5.28 8.17 26.75
C GLY A 90 -6.06 9.12 25.83
N VAL A 91 -6.80 10.07 26.40
CA VAL A 91 -7.58 11.07 25.67
C VAL A 91 -7.38 12.44 26.34
N PRO A 92 -6.86 13.45 25.62
CA PRO A 92 -6.71 14.80 26.18
C PRO A 92 -8.07 15.48 26.34
N LEU A 93 -8.25 16.20 27.45
CA LEU A 93 -9.43 16.99 27.76
C LEU A 93 -9.30 18.34 27.04
N ILE A 94 -10.00 18.49 25.92
CA ILE A 94 -10.06 19.75 25.18
C ILE A 94 -10.71 20.82 26.06
N ALA A 95 -9.87 21.69 26.65
CA ALA A 95 -10.33 22.93 27.28
C ALA A 95 -11.09 23.76 26.23
N THR A 96 -12.32 24.14 26.57
CA THR A 96 -13.26 24.74 25.60
C THR A 96 -12.77 26.09 25.08
N GLY A 97 -12.50 26.17 23.77
CA GLY A 97 -12.31 27.46 23.07
C GLY A 97 -10.95 27.70 22.42
N TRP A 98 -10.37 26.71 21.72
CA TRP A 98 -9.29 26.93 20.75
C TRP A 98 -9.63 26.32 19.37
N ASP A 99 -9.04 26.88 18.32
CA ASP A 99 -9.47 26.78 16.93
C ASP A 99 -8.97 25.53 16.18
N VAL A 100 -9.74 25.06 15.20
CA VAL A 100 -9.50 23.82 14.44
C VAL A 100 -8.67 24.10 13.18
N THR A 101 -7.59 24.86 13.33
CA THR A 101 -6.74 25.34 12.22
C THR A 101 -5.34 24.72 12.15
N THR A 102 -5.03 23.75 13.02
CA THR A 102 -3.74 23.01 13.04
C THR A 102 -3.84 21.53 12.66
N GLU A 103 -4.96 21.07 12.09
CA GLU A 103 -4.96 19.85 11.29
C GLU A 103 -4.39 20.12 9.88
N HIS A 104 -3.41 19.30 9.48
CA HIS A 104 -2.83 19.20 8.14
C HIS A 104 -2.11 20.44 7.58
N ASN A 105 -0.77 20.41 7.67
CA ASN A 105 0.11 21.39 7.03
C ASN A 105 0.28 21.14 5.51
N TYR A 106 -0.83 21.05 4.77
CA TYR A 106 -0.89 20.96 3.29
C TYR A 106 -0.91 22.34 2.60
N CYS A 107 -0.32 23.35 3.24
CA CYS A 107 0.03 24.63 2.63
C CYS A 107 1.36 25.11 3.20
N LYS A 108 2.46 24.89 2.47
CA LYS A 108 3.52 25.90 2.52
C LYS A 108 2.94 27.17 1.91
N VAL A 109 2.86 28.22 2.72
CA VAL A 109 2.77 29.58 2.20
C VAL A 109 3.96 29.79 1.26
N GLN A 110 3.72 30.41 0.10
CA GLN A 110 4.83 30.91 -0.69
C GLN A 110 5.31 32.19 -0.01
N ASP A 111 6.57 32.20 0.43
CA ASP A 111 7.24 33.47 0.66
C ASP A 111 7.40 34.15 -0.72
N ASP A 112 6.95 35.39 -0.83
CA ASP A 112 6.97 36.17 -2.07
C ASP A 112 8.39 36.75 -2.28
N ASP A 113 9.21 36.10 -3.11
CA ASP A 113 10.45 36.67 -3.65
C ASP A 113 10.16 37.40 -4.98
N ASP A 114 10.47 38.70 -5.04
CA ASP A 114 10.20 39.57 -6.18
C ASP A 114 11.04 39.22 -7.43
N PHE A 115 10.35 39.01 -8.56
CA PHE A 115 10.96 39.04 -9.90
C PHE A 115 10.83 40.44 -10.51
N THR A 116 11.76 41.33 -10.19
CA THR A 116 11.92 42.60 -10.91
C THR A 116 12.70 42.38 -12.21
N GLU A 117 12.14 42.77 -13.35
CA GLU A 117 12.83 42.73 -14.64
C GLU A 117 14.01 43.71 -14.68
N ALA A 118 15.18 43.24 -15.11
CA ALA A 118 16.37 44.06 -15.32
C ALA A 118 16.94 43.81 -16.73
N VAL A 119 16.65 44.72 -17.67
CA VAL A 119 17.23 44.70 -19.01
C VAL A 119 18.66 45.27 -18.95
N VAL A 120 19.66 44.46 -19.27
CA VAL A 120 21.07 44.91 -19.40
C VAL A 120 21.65 44.43 -20.73
N VAL A 121 22.36 45.34 -21.41
CA VAL A 121 22.88 45.16 -22.77
C VAL A 121 24.23 44.42 -22.79
N ILE A 122 24.41 43.52 -23.75
CA ILE A 122 25.68 42.81 -23.99
C ILE A 122 26.72 43.77 -24.61
N ARG A 123 27.88 43.92 -23.97
CA ARG A 123 29.17 44.18 -24.64
C ARG A 123 30.38 43.78 -23.77
N LYS A 124 31.52 43.60 -24.45
CA LYS A 124 32.76 42.97 -23.96
C LYS A 124 33.58 43.90 -23.04
N PRO A 125 34.45 43.32 -22.19
CA PRO A 125 35.81 43.80 -21.97
C PRO A 125 36.84 42.88 -22.65
N GLY A 126 38.09 43.33 -22.73
CA GLY A 126 39.25 42.54 -23.17
C GLY A 126 40.57 43.24 -22.80
N SER A 127 41.68 42.54 -23.02
CA SER A 127 43.07 43.03 -23.00
C SER A 127 43.59 43.79 -21.76
N ASP A 128 44.32 43.05 -20.92
CA ASP A 128 45.74 43.28 -20.59
C ASP A 128 46.21 44.29 -19.51
N VAL A 129 47.42 43.96 -18.99
CA VAL A 129 48.42 44.82 -18.30
C VAL A 129 48.14 45.27 -16.85
N THR A 130 48.99 45.05 -15.83
CA THR A 130 49.96 43.96 -15.45
C THR A 130 50.61 44.29 -14.09
N ILE A 131 51.23 43.30 -13.41
CA ILE A 131 52.43 43.44 -12.50
C ILE A 131 52.21 44.21 -11.16
N GLU A 132 52.69 43.80 -9.99
CA GLU A 132 53.33 42.56 -9.51
C GLU A 132 53.26 42.46 -7.97
N HIS A 133 53.43 41.25 -7.41
CA HIS A 133 54.52 40.93 -6.46
C HIS A 133 54.57 39.42 -6.15
N ASN A 134 55.79 38.91 -5.92
CA ASN A 134 56.10 37.47 -5.75
C ASN A 134 56.35 37.10 -4.27
N TYR A 135 56.17 35.82 -3.91
CA TYR A 135 57.29 34.91 -3.58
C TYR A 135 56.82 33.44 -3.29
N CYS A 136 57.57 32.47 -3.86
CA CYS A 136 57.67 31.00 -3.66
C CYS A 136 56.48 30.15 -3.12
N LYS A 137 56.10 28.98 -3.71
CA LYS A 137 56.86 27.76 -4.11
C LYS A 137 57.33 26.88 -2.92
N GLU A 138 57.38 25.54 -2.94
CA GLU A 138 57.46 24.48 -3.98
C GLU A 138 56.55 23.23 -3.63
N GLN A 139 56.34 22.14 -4.40
CA GLN A 139 56.78 21.67 -5.74
C GLN A 139 55.80 20.67 -6.43
N ASN A 140 56.05 20.45 -7.71
CA ASN A 140 55.93 19.31 -8.67
C ASN A 140 55.72 17.84 -8.15
N ASP A 141 55.35 16.79 -8.94
CA ASP A 141 55.04 16.67 -10.39
C ASP A 141 54.07 15.50 -10.77
N CYS A 142 53.91 15.19 -12.07
CA CYS A 142 52.79 14.43 -12.65
C CYS A 142 53.11 13.09 -13.39
N SER A 143 52.20 12.11 -13.22
CA SER A 143 51.77 11.06 -14.19
C SER A 143 52.61 9.82 -14.61
N LYS A 144 51.91 8.66 -14.55
CA LYS A 144 51.84 7.51 -15.50
C LYS A 144 53.00 6.52 -15.72
N SER A 145 52.55 5.28 -15.99
CA SER A 145 53.19 4.17 -16.75
C SER A 145 54.09 3.18 -15.99
N SER A 146 54.35 2.04 -16.63
CA SER A 146 54.70 0.75 -16.01
C SER A 146 55.70 -0.08 -16.84
N VAL A 147 56.75 -0.58 -16.21
CA VAL A 147 57.70 -1.61 -16.72
C VAL A 147 58.16 -2.50 -15.55
N GLU A 148 58.58 -3.73 -15.81
CA GLU A 148 59.01 -4.75 -14.84
C GLU A 148 60.56 -4.85 -14.68
N ILE A 149 61.01 -5.89 -13.95
CA ILE A 149 62.36 -6.52 -13.92
C ILE A 149 63.39 -6.01 -12.88
N GLY A 150 63.58 -6.83 -11.82
CA GLY A 150 64.84 -7.58 -11.62
C GLY A 150 65.86 -7.15 -10.55
N SER A 151 66.02 -8.01 -9.52
CA SER A 151 67.20 -8.19 -8.62
C SER A 151 67.74 -7.00 -7.78
N SER A 152 68.41 -7.14 -6.63
CA SER A 152 68.39 -8.10 -5.49
C SER A 152 69.20 -7.41 -4.32
N ASP A 153 69.69 -7.96 -3.20
CA ASP A 153 69.85 -9.33 -2.65
C ASP A 153 70.14 -9.30 -1.12
N VAL A 154 70.17 -10.46 -0.43
CA VAL A 154 70.72 -10.74 0.93
C VAL A 154 70.12 -9.96 2.14
N GLY A 155 69.82 -10.54 3.31
CA GLY A 155 69.86 -11.93 3.78
C GLY A 155 69.80 -12.05 5.33
N ASN A 156 69.70 -13.28 5.86
CA ASN A 156 69.69 -13.69 7.30
C ASN A 156 68.50 -13.29 8.20
N SER A 157 68.10 -14.06 9.23
CA SER A 157 68.31 -15.50 9.55
C SER A 157 67.44 -15.98 10.76
N HIS A 158 67.25 -17.31 10.90
CA HIS A 158 66.65 -18.05 12.05
C HIS A 158 65.16 -17.73 12.41
N GLU A 159 64.31 -18.63 12.93
CA GLU A 159 64.44 -20.08 13.22
C GLU A 159 63.04 -20.78 13.18
N GLN A 160 63.01 -22.12 13.10
CA GLN A 160 61.80 -22.96 13.34
C GLN A 160 62.06 -23.96 14.47
N PRO A 161 61.02 -24.33 15.24
CA PRO A 161 60.40 -25.64 15.05
C PRO A 161 58.85 -25.65 15.27
N SER A 162 58.07 -26.65 14.82
CA SER A 162 58.25 -27.71 13.81
C SER A 162 56.91 -28.42 13.50
N CYS A 163 56.84 -29.10 12.34
CA CYS A 163 56.18 -30.39 12.00
C CYS A 163 54.88 -30.88 12.73
N SER A 164 53.97 -31.64 12.11
CA SER A 164 53.91 -32.31 10.78
C SER A 164 52.43 -32.71 10.49
N ASN A 165 51.92 -32.63 9.26
CA ASN A 165 51.84 -33.68 8.20
C ASN A 165 51.08 -34.97 8.63
N PHE A 166 50.33 -35.69 7.77
CA PHE A 166 50.49 -35.91 6.33
C PHE A 166 49.16 -36.07 5.55
N SER A 167 49.25 -36.09 4.21
CA SER A 167 48.15 -36.34 3.24
C SER A 167 47.77 -37.85 3.12
N THR A 168 46.90 -38.38 2.22
CA THR A 168 46.98 -38.30 0.73
C THR A 168 45.73 -38.88 0.01
N VAL A 169 45.25 -38.14 -1.01
CA VAL A 169 44.53 -38.50 -2.28
C VAL A 169 43.80 -39.86 -2.44
N ALA A 170 42.55 -39.80 -2.96
CA ALA A 170 42.01 -40.72 -3.99
C ALA A 170 40.83 -40.08 -4.78
N THR A 171 40.68 -40.38 -6.07
CA THR A 171 39.61 -39.89 -6.97
C THR A 171 38.92 -41.01 -7.74
N VAL A 172 37.57 -41.01 -7.79
CA VAL A 172 36.71 -41.84 -8.67
C VAL A 172 35.49 -40.94 -9.01
N VAL A 173 35.39 -40.35 -10.20
CA VAL A 173 34.90 -40.89 -11.49
C VAL A 173 33.38 -41.10 -11.52
N GLU A 174 32.72 -40.48 -12.51
CA GLU A 174 31.29 -40.65 -12.80
C GLU A 174 30.97 -42.03 -13.37
N ASN A 175 29.74 -42.49 -13.20
CA ASN A 175 29.04 -43.18 -14.29
C ASN A 175 27.52 -42.98 -14.18
N LYS A 176 26.87 -42.84 -15.33
CA LYS A 176 25.43 -43.03 -15.47
C LYS A 176 25.19 -44.52 -15.70
N ASP A 177 24.07 -45.04 -15.24
CA ASP A 177 23.26 -45.86 -16.14
C ASP A 177 21.79 -45.90 -15.75
N THR A 178 20.94 -46.09 -16.75
CA THR A 178 19.49 -46.21 -16.60
C THR A 178 19.07 -47.67 -16.49
N PHE A 179 18.26 -48.01 -15.49
CA PHE A 179 17.40 -49.19 -15.56
C PHE A 179 15.95 -48.87 -15.13
N LEU A 180 15.03 -49.43 -15.91
CA LEU A 180 13.62 -49.56 -15.55
C LEU A 180 13.46 -50.74 -14.58
N GLU A 181 12.42 -50.73 -13.74
CA GLU A 181 11.62 -51.94 -13.60
C GLU A 181 10.20 -51.71 -13.05
N GLN A 182 9.36 -52.74 -13.21
CA GLN A 182 7.97 -52.82 -12.78
C GLN A 182 7.86 -53.56 -11.43
N PRO A 183 6.69 -53.64 -10.74
CA PRO A 183 6.68 -53.95 -9.31
C PRO A 183 6.92 -55.44 -9.02
N PRO A 184 7.70 -55.78 -7.97
CA PRO A 184 7.87 -57.17 -7.54
C PRO A 184 6.58 -57.74 -6.93
N SER A 185 6.32 -59.01 -7.22
CA SER A 185 5.17 -59.77 -6.75
C SER A 185 5.32 -60.22 -5.29
N ALA A 186 4.20 -60.35 -4.58
CA ALA A 186 4.18 -60.68 -3.15
C ALA A 186 4.18 -62.20 -2.86
N SER A 187 5.36 -62.79 -2.87
CA SER A 187 5.70 -64.00 -2.11
C SER A 187 7.02 -63.74 -1.36
N THR A 188 7.23 -64.18 -0.11
CA THR A 188 6.58 -65.28 0.63
C THR A 188 6.41 -64.92 2.11
N LYS A 189 5.48 -65.57 2.83
CA LYS A 189 5.41 -65.47 4.30
C LYS A 189 6.66 -66.09 4.94
N GLY A 190 7.24 -65.48 5.97
CA GLY A 190 8.27 -66.14 6.78
C GLY A 190 9.06 -65.33 7.81
N MET A 191 9.13 -63.98 7.72
CA MET A 191 10.26 -63.22 8.33
C MET A 191 9.89 -62.17 9.40
N GLU A 192 8.71 -62.27 10.04
CA GLU A 192 8.23 -61.24 11.00
C GLU A 192 8.14 -61.71 12.47
N ILE A 193 8.70 -62.87 12.83
CA ILE A 193 8.70 -63.37 14.22
C ILE A 193 9.98 -62.96 14.96
N ASP A 194 11.16 -63.25 14.39
CA ASP A 194 12.45 -63.11 15.07
C ASP A 194 12.76 -61.66 15.50
N VAL A 195 12.36 -60.68 14.68
CA VAL A 195 12.58 -59.24 14.92
C VAL A 195 11.87 -58.73 16.19
N LEU A 196 10.83 -59.44 16.65
CA LEU A 196 10.10 -59.10 17.88
C LEU A 196 10.75 -59.64 19.16
N GLU A 197 11.60 -60.66 19.08
CA GLU A 197 12.34 -61.17 20.25
C GLU A 197 13.55 -60.28 20.55
N GLU A 198 14.26 -59.80 19.52
CA GLU A 198 15.45 -58.95 19.66
C GLU A 198 15.13 -57.57 20.27
N LEU A 199 13.97 -56.97 19.91
CA LEU A 199 13.53 -55.67 20.44
C LEU A 199 13.02 -55.70 21.88
N VAL A 200 12.77 -56.88 22.46
CA VAL A 200 12.20 -57.03 23.82
C VAL A 200 13.09 -57.96 24.65
N GLY A 201 14.40 -57.68 24.67
CA GLY A 201 15.49 -58.47 25.26
C GLY A 201 15.14 -59.27 26.52
N ILE A 202 14.60 -60.47 26.30
CA ILE A 202 14.28 -61.50 27.29
C ILE A 202 14.61 -62.83 26.62
N ASP A 203 15.87 -63.25 26.74
CA ASP A 203 16.28 -64.62 26.40
C ASP A 203 15.38 -65.61 27.16
N SER A 204 14.72 -66.49 26.41
CA SER A 204 13.73 -67.43 26.92
C SER A 204 14.34 -68.69 27.58
N ASN A 205 15.68 -68.75 27.69
CA ASN A 205 16.40 -69.83 28.37
C ASN A 205 16.21 -69.86 29.90
N VAL A 206 15.48 -70.87 30.38
CA VAL A 206 15.13 -71.08 31.80
C VAL A 206 16.35 -71.40 32.69
N ASN A 207 17.51 -71.75 32.13
CA ASN A 207 18.66 -72.30 32.86
C ASN A 207 19.54 -71.28 33.60
N VAL A 208 19.49 -69.98 33.28
CA VAL A 208 20.43 -68.97 33.84
C VAL A 208 20.19 -68.66 35.33
N VAL A 209 19.00 -68.96 35.86
CA VAL A 209 18.55 -68.57 37.21
C VAL A 209 19.36 -69.22 38.36
N ASN A 210 20.19 -70.23 38.08
CA ASN A 210 21.00 -70.93 39.09
C ASN A 210 22.47 -70.45 39.21
N GLN A 211 22.95 -69.52 38.38
CA GLN A 211 24.39 -69.11 38.39
C GLN A 211 24.69 -67.72 38.99
N MET A 212 23.69 -66.96 39.46
CA MET A 212 23.91 -65.68 40.15
C MET A 212 23.35 -65.66 41.57
N LEU A 213 24.00 -66.38 42.48
CA LEU A 213 23.87 -66.20 43.93
C LEU A 213 25.25 -66.31 44.61
N PRO A 214 25.72 -65.28 45.35
CA PRO A 214 26.89 -65.41 46.20
C PRO A 214 26.70 -66.48 47.27
N LYS A 215 27.79 -67.19 47.63
CA LYS A 215 27.79 -68.11 48.77
C LYS A 215 27.61 -67.31 50.08
N GLY A 216 26.39 -67.34 50.64
CA GLY A 216 26.11 -66.83 51.98
C GLY A 216 25.08 -65.71 52.06
N SER A 217 23.79 -66.02 51.88
CA SER A 217 22.69 -65.27 52.53
C SER A 217 21.36 -66.05 52.48
N THR A 218 20.62 -66.05 53.59
CA THR A 218 19.36 -66.81 53.74
C THR A 218 18.15 -66.03 53.17
N CYS A 219 17.96 -66.08 51.86
CA CYS A 219 16.79 -65.53 51.18
C CYS A 219 15.48 -66.22 51.64
N THR A 220 14.58 -65.47 52.30
CA THR A 220 13.35 -66.04 52.88
C THR A 220 12.25 -66.28 51.84
N LYS A 221 11.34 -67.24 52.12
CA LYS A 221 10.26 -67.68 51.20
C LYS A 221 9.37 -66.53 50.66
N LYS A 222 9.29 -65.37 51.35
CA LYS A 222 8.54 -64.19 50.89
C LYS A 222 9.06 -63.61 49.56
N GLN A 223 10.37 -63.56 49.32
CA GLN A 223 10.92 -62.90 48.12
C GLN A 223 10.60 -63.65 46.81
N LYS A 224 10.73 -64.99 46.79
CA LYS A 224 10.37 -65.81 45.61
C LYS A 224 8.89 -65.68 45.21
N GLY A 225 7.99 -65.42 46.17
CA GLY A 225 6.57 -65.15 45.91
C GLY A 225 6.32 -63.81 45.21
N SER A 226 7.11 -62.78 45.51
CA SER A 226 6.97 -61.45 44.90
C SER A 226 7.40 -61.44 43.43
N VAL A 227 8.53 -62.08 43.12
CA VAL A 227 9.03 -62.22 41.73
C VAL A 227 8.02 -62.96 40.85
N LYS A 228 7.43 -64.07 41.33
CA LYS A 228 6.36 -64.78 40.59
C LYS A 228 5.13 -63.91 40.33
N LYS A 229 4.74 -63.01 41.26
CA LYS A 229 3.64 -62.03 41.05
C LYS A 229 4.00 -60.94 40.04
N ILE A 230 5.27 -60.53 39.94
CA ILE A 230 5.73 -59.55 38.95
C ILE A 230 5.75 -60.18 37.55
N VAL A 231 6.28 -61.39 37.40
CA VAL A 231 6.31 -62.12 36.12
C VAL A 231 4.89 -62.42 35.60
N SER A 232 3.96 -62.83 36.46
CA SER A 232 2.56 -63.07 36.04
C SER A 232 1.82 -61.79 35.68
N ARG A 233 2.10 -60.65 36.34
CA ARG A 233 1.61 -59.33 35.95
C ARG A 233 2.18 -58.89 34.59
N LYS A 234 3.49 -59.04 34.35
CA LYS A 234 4.09 -58.77 33.03
C LYS A 234 3.47 -59.64 31.93
N ARG A 235 3.30 -60.95 32.14
CA ARG A 235 2.63 -61.85 31.17
C ARG A 235 1.17 -61.48 30.91
N LYS A 236 0.41 -61.02 31.91
CA LYS A 236 -0.94 -60.47 31.69
C LYS A 236 -0.90 -59.16 30.89
N LEU A 237 0.03 -58.26 31.17
CA LEU A 237 0.18 -57.00 30.43
C LEU A 237 0.55 -57.26 28.96
N VAL A 238 1.49 -58.17 28.69
CA VAL A 238 1.84 -58.58 27.33
C VAL A 238 0.63 -59.19 26.61
N LYS A 239 -0.14 -60.09 27.24
CA LYS A 239 -1.37 -60.62 26.63
C LYS A 239 -2.42 -59.55 26.35
N ILE A 240 -2.58 -58.55 27.23
CA ILE A 240 -3.49 -57.42 26.99
C ILE A 240 -2.98 -56.58 25.81
N LEU A 241 -1.67 -56.33 25.72
CA LEU A 241 -1.07 -55.58 24.61
C LEU A 241 -1.14 -56.33 23.27
N THR A 242 -0.95 -57.65 23.23
CA THR A 242 -1.15 -58.44 22.00
C THR A 242 -2.63 -58.54 21.62
N ASN A 243 -3.54 -58.68 22.58
CA ASN A 243 -4.98 -58.63 22.30
C ASN A 243 -5.37 -57.27 21.72
N ILE A 244 -4.92 -56.16 22.32
CA ILE A 244 -5.15 -54.80 21.80
C ILE A 244 -4.51 -54.62 20.42
N ALA A 245 -3.34 -55.21 20.15
CA ALA A 245 -2.72 -55.19 18.82
C ALA A 245 -3.57 -55.96 17.78
N THR A 246 -4.13 -57.12 18.13
CA THR A 246 -5.04 -57.86 17.24
C THR A 246 -6.40 -57.15 17.08
N GLU A 247 -6.90 -56.48 18.10
CA GLU A 247 -8.14 -55.70 18.07
C GLU A 247 -7.98 -54.36 17.33
N THR A 248 -6.76 -53.80 17.26
CA THR A 248 -6.47 -52.60 16.44
C THR A 248 -6.02 -52.92 15.01
N LEU A 249 -5.91 -54.20 14.66
CA LEU A 249 -5.71 -54.73 13.31
C LEU A 249 -6.99 -55.38 12.74
N SER A 250 -8.18 -55.01 13.25
CA SER A 250 -9.45 -55.70 13.00
C SER A 250 -9.98 -55.67 11.56
N ASP A 251 -9.50 -54.75 10.72
CA ASP A 251 -9.77 -54.78 9.27
C ASP A 251 -8.55 -55.32 8.52
N SER A 252 -8.71 -56.47 7.88
CA SER A 252 -7.71 -56.96 6.93
C SER A 252 -7.53 -55.99 5.76
N VAL A 253 -6.37 -56.05 5.11
CA VAL A 253 -6.09 -55.23 3.91
C VAL A 253 -7.12 -55.53 2.80
N SER A 254 -7.63 -56.77 2.72
CA SER A 254 -8.75 -57.10 1.82
C SER A 254 -10.02 -56.34 2.20
N GLN A 255 -10.51 -56.46 3.44
CA GLN A 255 -11.74 -55.77 3.88
C GLN A 255 -11.67 -54.25 3.66
N ARG A 256 -10.50 -53.64 3.88
CA ARG A 256 -10.28 -52.21 3.56
C ARG A 256 -10.30 -51.92 2.07
N LEU A 257 -9.77 -52.81 1.23
CA LEU A 257 -9.89 -52.71 -0.23
C LEU A 257 -11.35 -52.92 -0.69
N ASP A 258 -12.08 -53.85 -0.10
CA ASP A 258 -13.49 -54.13 -0.41
C ASP A 258 -14.40 -52.97 0.01
N GLN A 259 -14.18 -52.38 1.19
CA GLN A 259 -14.84 -51.15 1.62
C GLN A 259 -14.50 -49.97 0.70
N ALA A 260 -13.22 -49.78 0.34
CA ALA A 260 -12.81 -48.74 -0.60
C ALA A 260 -13.39 -48.95 -2.01
N GLN A 261 -13.51 -50.19 -2.48
CA GLN A 261 -14.19 -50.53 -3.72
C GLN A 261 -15.70 -50.29 -3.62
N SER A 262 -16.36 -50.60 -2.50
CA SER A 262 -17.79 -50.31 -2.33
C SER A 262 -18.09 -48.80 -2.34
N LEU A 263 -17.24 -47.99 -1.69
CA LEU A 263 -17.28 -46.53 -1.78
C LEU A 263 -16.98 -46.02 -3.19
N SER A 264 -16.02 -46.63 -3.90
CA SER A 264 -15.73 -46.32 -5.30
C SER A 264 -16.80 -46.78 -6.29
N ARG A 265 -17.70 -47.68 -5.88
CA ARG A 265 -18.89 -48.11 -6.65
C ARG A 265 -20.14 -47.31 -6.26
N ASN A 266 -20.11 -46.53 -5.18
CA ASN A 266 -21.16 -45.59 -4.82
C ASN A 266 -21.11 -44.37 -5.75
N LYS A 267 -21.77 -44.52 -6.90
CA LYS A 267 -21.76 -43.58 -8.02
C LYS A 267 -22.23 -42.19 -7.59
N ASP A 268 -23.30 -42.12 -6.80
CA ASP A 268 -23.88 -40.88 -6.29
C ASP A 268 -22.88 -40.08 -5.43
N LEU A 269 -22.08 -40.75 -4.60
CA LEU A 269 -21.07 -40.08 -3.77
C LEU A 269 -19.94 -39.48 -4.62
N LEU A 270 -19.51 -40.17 -5.68
CA LEU A 270 -18.50 -39.65 -6.61
C LEU A 270 -19.06 -38.52 -7.48
N GLU A 271 -20.25 -38.67 -8.04
CA GLU A 271 -20.89 -37.64 -8.86
C GLU A 271 -21.14 -36.36 -8.06
N ASN A 272 -21.71 -36.47 -6.85
CA ASN A 272 -21.86 -35.32 -5.95
C ASN A 272 -20.52 -34.71 -5.51
N PHE A 273 -19.46 -35.51 -5.35
CA PHE A 273 -18.13 -34.97 -5.05
C PHE A 273 -17.57 -34.14 -6.22
N TYR A 274 -17.69 -34.63 -7.47
CA TYR A 274 -17.20 -33.90 -8.64
C TYR A 274 -18.02 -32.64 -8.97
N LEU A 275 -19.28 -32.56 -8.53
CA LEU A 275 -20.09 -31.33 -8.57
C LEU A 275 -19.61 -30.23 -7.59
N LEU A 276 -18.81 -30.56 -6.57
CA LEU A 276 -18.21 -29.55 -5.69
C LEU A 276 -17.14 -28.74 -6.44
N ASN A 277 -17.00 -27.45 -6.12
CA ASN A 277 -15.88 -26.66 -6.66
C ASN A 277 -14.52 -27.18 -6.17
N LYS A 278 -13.45 -26.96 -6.95
CA LYS A 278 -12.10 -27.50 -6.68
C LYS A 278 -11.54 -27.16 -5.28
N GLN A 279 -11.90 -26.01 -4.70
CA GLN A 279 -11.45 -25.66 -3.34
C GLN A 279 -12.21 -26.47 -2.28
N ALA A 280 -13.52 -26.66 -2.44
CA ALA A 280 -14.31 -27.54 -1.58
C ALA A 280 -13.86 -29.01 -1.68
N GLN A 281 -13.58 -29.51 -2.89
CA GLN A 281 -12.97 -30.84 -3.11
C GLN A 281 -11.63 -30.97 -2.37
N THR A 282 -10.74 -29.97 -2.51
CA THR A 282 -9.42 -29.94 -1.85
C THR A 282 -9.55 -29.92 -0.33
N PHE A 283 -10.49 -29.14 0.21
CA PHE A 283 -10.76 -29.07 1.64
C PHE A 283 -11.30 -30.39 2.20
N LEU A 284 -12.24 -31.04 1.50
CA LEU A 284 -12.85 -32.30 1.94
C LEU A 284 -11.84 -33.46 1.90
N PHE A 285 -11.07 -33.60 0.80
CA PHE A 285 -9.96 -34.57 0.76
C PHE A 285 -8.92 -34.28 1.86
N MET A 286 -8.60 -33.01 2.13
CA MET A 286 -7.69 -32.63 3.22
C MET A 286 -8.23 -33.04 4.60
N GLN A 287 -9.55 -33.05 4.84
CA GLN A 287 -10.08 -33.58 6.10
C GLN A 287 -9.92 -35.10 6.18
N LEU A 288 -10.42 -35.82 5.17
CA LEU A 288 -10.41 -37.29 5.12
C LEU A 288 -8.99 -37.87 5.22
N LYS A 289 -8.02 -37.28 4.52
CA LYS A 289 -6.60 -37.66 4.50
C LYS A 289 -5.85 -37.47 5.83
N GLN A 290 -6.42 -36.71 6.77
CA GLN A 290 -5.78 -36.31 8.02
C GLN A 290 -6.58 -36.71 9.28
N ILE A 291 -7.77 -37.31 9.12
CA ILE A 291 -8.67 -37.63 10.23
C ILE A 291 -8.04 -38.60 11.25
N HIS A 292 -7.49 -39.72 10.77
CA HIS A 292 -6.78 -40.71 11.60
C HIS A 292 -5.36 -40.29 12.02
N LYS A 293 -4.90 -39.07 11.68
CA LYS A 293 -3.52 -38.61 11.94
C LYS A 293 -3.48 -37.68 13.15
N SER A 294 -2.61 -38.03 14.11
CA SER A 294 -2.28 -37.17 15.25
C SER A 294 -1.78 -35.80 14.78
N LYS A 295 -1.99 -34.75 15.59
CA LYS A 295 -1.75 -33.35 15.18
C LYS A 295 -0.33 -33.12 14.59
N MET A 296 0.69 -33.80 15.13
CA MET A 296 2.08 -33.68 14.67
C MET A 296 2.43 -34.58 13.47
N ALA A 297 1.63 -35.62 13.19
CA ALA A 297 1.80 -36.50 12.03
C ALA A 297 1.11 -35.98 10.76
N ARG A 298 0.30 -34.91 10.86
CA ARG A 298 -0.39 -34.31 9.70
C ARG A 298 0.61 -33.72 8.70
N ARG A 299 0.39 -33.94 7.40
CA ARG A 299 1.29 -33.53 6.30
C ARG A 299 0.47 -33.03 5.13
N PHE A 300 0.61 -31.74 4.81
CA PHE A 300 -0.20 -31.05 3.82
C PHE A 300 0.53 -30.88 2.48
N THR A 301 -0.19 -30.89 1.35
CA THR A 301 0.37 -30.63 0.00
C THR A 301 0.71 -29.14 -0.19
N LEU A 302 1.12 -28.70 -1.39
CA LEU A 302 1.23 -27.27 -1.69
C LEU A 302 -0.16 -26.63 -1.76
N ASP A 303 -1.05 -27.14 -2.60
CA ASP A 303 -2.40 -26.59 -2.81
C ASP A 303 -3.23 -26.53 -1.51
N GLU A 304 -3.16 -27.57 -0.66
CA GLU A 304 -3.79 -27.58 0.67
C GLU A 304 -3.28 -26.42 1.55
N LYS A 305 -1.98 -26.10 1.50
CA LYS A 305 -1.39 -24.95 2.21
C LYS A 305 -1.73 -23.62 1.56
N LEU A 306 -1.87 -23.55 0.23
CA LEU A 306 -2.23 -22.31 -0.47
C LEU A 306 -3.69 -21.93 -0.20
N MET A 307 -4.62 -22.87 -0.28
CA MET A 307 -6.01 -22.69 0.13
C MET A 307 -6.10 -22.24 1.61
N ALA A 308 -5.33 -22.87 2.50
CA ALA A 308 -5.26 -22.46 3.90
C ALA A 308 -4.64 -21.06 4.08
N LEU A 309 -3.61 -20.71 3.31
CA LEU A 309 -2.97 -19.38 3.31
C LEU A 309 -3.95 -18.29 2.84
N LEU A 310 -4.75 -18.55 1.81
CA LEU A 310 -5.82 -17.66 1.35
C LEU A 310 -6.78 -17.31 2.50
N ILE A 311 -7.33 -18.33 3.15
CA ILE A 311 -8.27 -18.16 4.27
C ILE A 311 -7.60 -17.43 5.44
N MET A 312 -6.34 -17.75 5.76
CA MET A 312 -5.58 -17.10 6.83
C MET A 312 -5.31 -15.62 6.55
N LYS A 313 -4.96 -15.26 5.31
CA LYS A 313 -4.73 -13.86 4.90
C LYS A 313 -6.04 -13.07 4.86
N GLN A 314 -7.12 -13.68 4.41
CA GLN A 314 -8.46 -13.07 4.34
C GLN A 314 -9.09 -12.83 5.72
N SER A 315 -8.93 -13.76 6.67
CA SER A 315 -9.39 -13.56 8.05
C SER A 315 -8.59 -14.41 9.04
N PRO A 316 -7.54 -13.83 9.66
CA PRO A 316 -6.75 -14.53 10.69
C PRO A 316 -7.59 -14.98 11.90
N LYS A 317 -8.71 -14.29 12.18
CA LYS A 317 -9.67 -14.64 13.24
C LYS A 317 -10.53 -15.84 12.85
N SER A 318 -11.09 -15.87 11.64
CA SER A 318 -11.85 -17.02 11.14
C SER A 318 -10.95 -18.25 11.01
N TYR A 319 -9.73 -18.07 10.47
CA TYR A 319 -8.75 -19.16 10.37
C TYR A 319 -8.43 -19.81 11.72
N LYS A 320 -8.21 -19.01 12.79
CA LYS A 320 -8.02 -19.52 14.16
C LYS A 320 -9.24 -20.25 14.74
N LEU A 321 -10.44 -20.04 14.22
CA LEU A 321 -11.64 -20.79 14.59
C LEU A 321 -11.69 -22.12 13.82
N LEU A 322 -11.47 -22.06 12.50
CA LEU A 322 -11.42 -23.25 11.64
C LEU A 322 -10.27 -24.20 12.01
N GLU A 323 -9.10 -23.69 12.43
CA GLU A 323 -7.94 -24.47 12.91
C GLU A 323 -8.25 -25.28 14.18
N LYS A 324 -9.30 -24.93 14.93
CA LYS A 324 -9.81 -25.73 16.07
C LYS A 324 -10.81 -26.81 15.66
N MET A 325 -11.57 -26.56 14.59
CA MET A 325 -12.65 -27.43 14.10
C MET A 325 -12.17 -28.47 13.08
N PHE A 326 -11.16 -28.13 12.28
CA PHE A 326 -10.73 -28.86 11.10
C PHE A 326 -9.23 -29.17 11.10
N ALA A 327 -8.84 -30.21 10.38
CA ALA A 327 -7.45 -30.50 10.07
C ALA A 327 -6.90 -29.47 9.07
N LEU A 328 -6.23 -28.45 9.60
CA LEU A 328 -5.60 -27.36 8.85
C LEU A 328 -4.10 -27.23 9.18
N PRO A 329 -3.28 -26.65 8.28
CA PRO A 329 -1.89 -26.29 8.57
C PRO A 329 -1.75 -25.33 9.76
N SER A 330 -0.65 -25.39 10.51
CA SER A 330 -0.41 -24.41 11.58
C SER A 330 -0.10 -23.02 11.01
N LYS A 331 -0.44 -21.95 11.75
CA LYS A 331 -0.01 -20.57 11.37
C LYS A 331 1.50 -20.48 11.07
N ARG A 332 2.36 -21.16 11.84
CA ARG A 332 3.82 -21.18 11.60
C ARG A 332 4.18 -21.81 10.24
N THR A 333 3.45 -22.83 9.81
CA THR A 333 3.61 -23.45 8.47
C THR A 333 3.21 -22.49 7.35
N LEU A 334 2.13 -21.73 7.53
CA LEU A 334 1.63 -20.77 6.53
C LEU A 334 2.48 -19.50 6.46
N ASN A 335 2.96 -19.00 7.59
CA ASN A 335 3.96 -17.94 7.67
C ASN A 335 5.22 -18.33 6.87
N ARG A 336 5.83 -19.49 7.20
CA ARG A 336 7.03 -20.00 6.49
C ARG A 336 6.83 -20.24 4.99
N LEU A 337 5.60 -20.54 4.56
CA LEU A 337 5.28 -20.59 3.14
C LEU A 337 5.26 -19.17 2.55
N SER A 338 4.52 -18.23 3.16
CA SER A 338 4.47 -16.84 2.72
C SER A 338 5.85 -16.14 2.73
N GLU A 339 6.74 -16.51 3.65
CA GLU A 339 8.13 -16.04 3.74
C GLU A 339 8.98 -16.36 2.50
N LYS A 340 8.69 -17.43 1.75
CA LYS A 340 9.43 -17.74 0.52
C LYS A 340 9.20 -16.72 -0.61
N VAL A 341 8.10 -15.96 -0.60
CA VAL A 341 7.78 -14.96 -1.65
C VAL A 341 8.41 -13.62 -1.30
N SER A 342 9.56 -13.28 -1.89
CA SER A 342 10.12 -11.93 -1.73
C SER A 342 9.38 -10.92 -2.61
N ILE A 343 8.99 -9.79 -2.02
CA ILE A 343 8.52 -8.59 -2.73
C ILE A 343 9.15 -7.41 -1.99
N GLN A 344 9.87 -6.58 -2.74
CA GLN A 344 10.61 -5.41 -2.27
C GLN A 344 10.21 -4.20 -3.13
N PRO A 345 10.65 -2.97 -2.79
CA PRO A 345 10.49 -1.81 -3.66
C PRO A 345 11.03 -2.04 -5.08
N GLY A 346 10.47 -1.32 -6.05
CA GLY A 346 10.80 -1.46 -7.46
C GLY A 346 9.98 -2.52 -8.20
N LEU A 347 10.61 -3.11 -9.21
CA LEU A 347 9.99 -4.00 -10.19
C LEU A 347 10.31 -5.45 -9.86
N ASN A 348 9.29 -6.28 -9.64
CA ASN A 348 9.47 -7.70 -9.33
C ASN A 348 9.40 -8.55 -10.62
N PRO A 349 10.49 -9.18 -11.08
CA PRO A 349 10.51 -9.91 -12.35
C PRO A 349 9.47 -11.04 -12.42
N LEU A 350 9.20 -11.73 -11.31
CA LEU A 350 8.22 -12.83 -11.26
C LEU A 350 6.79 -12.36 -11.55
N ILE A 351 6.46 -11.10 -11.22
CA ILE A 351 5.15 -10.53 -11.54
C ILE A 351 5.03 -10.28 -13.05
N PHE A 352 6.06 -9.69 -13.67
CA PHE A 352 6.06 -9.43 -15.13
C PHE A 352 6.16 -10.74 -15.95
N GLU A 353 6.90 -11.74 -15.48
CA GLU A 353 6.95 -13.07 -16.08
C GLU A 353 5.58 -13.77 -16.01
N HIS A 354 4.91 -13.73 -14.86
CA HIS A 354 3.55 -14.28 -14.73
C HIS A 354 2.55 -13.57 -15.65
N ILE A 355 2.59 -12.24 -15.73
CA ILE A 355 1.74 -11.47 -16.65
C ILE A 355 2.03 -11.90 -18.09
N SER A 356 3.30 -11.95 -18.53
CA SER A 356 3.71 -12.44 -19.86
C SER A 356 3.21 -13.85 -20.15
N ASN A 357 3.29 -14.77 -19.19
CA ASN A 357 2.80 -16.14 -19.34
C ASN A 357 1.26 -16.24 -19.38
N THR A 358 0.55 -15.24 -18.86
CA THR A 358 -0.92 -15.14 -18.91
C THR A 358 -1.41 -14.52 -20.22
N THR A 359 -0.83 -13.38 -20.60
CA THR A 359 -1.19 -12.57 -21.79
C THR A 359 -0.88 -13.28 -23.12
N LYS A 360 0.07 -14.23 -23.15
CA LYS A 360 0.30 -15.10 -24.32
C LYS A 360 -0.97 -15.77 -24.83
N LYS A 361 -1.96 -16.02 -23.96
CA LYS A 361 -3.24 -16.67 -24.31
C LYS A 361 -4.39 -15.69 -24.58
N TRP A 362 -4.16 -14.40 -24.46
CA TRP A 362 -5.20 -13.37 -24.56
C TRP A 362 -5.39 -12.88 -26.00
N ASP A 363 -6.62 -12.49 -26.31
CA ASP A 363 -6.93 -11.73 -27.51
C ASP A 363 -6.39 -10.28 -27.40
N THR A 364 -6.49 -9.52 -28.49
CA THR A 364 -6.06 -8.12 -28.50
C THR A 364 -6.86 -7.27 -27.52
N LYS A 365 -8.18 -7.45 -27.39
CA LYS A 365 -9.05 -6.60 -26.56
C LYS A 365 -8.75 -6.75 -25.06
N GLN A 366 -8.43 -7.96 -24.59
CA GLN A 366 -7.97 -8.19 -23.20
C GLN A 366 -6.61 -7.54 -22.89
N LYS A 367 -5.72 -7.41 -23.88
CA LYS A 367 -4.37 -6.80 -23.73
C LYS A 367 -4.37 -5.28 -23.62
N LEU A 368 -5.44 -4.60 -24.03
CA LEU A 368 -5.55 -3.13 -24.00
C LEU A 368 -5.70 -2.65 -22.54
N CYS A 369 -4.70 -1.91 -22.05
CA CYS A 369 -4.63 -1.50 -20.65
C CYS A 369 -4.20 -0.03 -20.45
N THR A 370 -4.35 0.45 -19.23
CA THR A 370 -3.71 1.68 -18.73
C THR A 370 -2.77 1.38 -17.56
N ILE A 371 -1.84 2.30 -17.31
CA ILE A 371 -0.97 2.29 -16.14
C ILE A 371 -1.46 3.37 -15.18
N VAL A 372 -2.08 2.94 -14.09
CA VAL A 372 -2.62 3.78 -13.01
C VAL A 372 -1.56 3.92 -11.93
N PHE A 373 -1.29 5.14 -11.44
CA PHE A 373 -0.37 5.35 -10.32
C PHE A 373 -0.78 6.51 -9.41
N ASP A 374 -0.46 6.35 -8.13
CA ASP A 374 -0.83 7.26 -7.04
C ASP A 374 0.06 7.03 -5.81
N GLU A 375 0.07 7.97 -4.88
CA GLU A 375 0.82 7.93 -3.62
C GLU A 375 -0.10 7.64 -2.42
N VAL A 376 0.37 6.82 -1.49
CA VAL A 376 -0.33 6.52 -0.24
C VAL A 376 0.56 6.85 0.97
N SER A 377 0.08 7.76 1.82
CA SER A 377 0.76 8.11 3.08
C SER A 377 0.86 6.91 4.03
N LEU A 378 2.02 6.84 4.68
CA LEU A 378 2.49 5.83 5.63
C LEU A 378 2.81 6.48 6.98
N THR A 379 2.94 5.67 8.03
CA THR A 379 3.55 6.13 9.29
C THR A 379 5.08 6.02 9.20
N PRO A 380 5.85 7.12 9.39
CA PRO A 380 7.32 7.07 9.37
C PRO A 380 7.85 6.23 10.52
N HIS A 381 8.45 5.08 10.21
CA HIS A 381 8.94 4.13 11.21
C HIS A 381 10.00 3.22 10.59
N LEU A 382 11.11 3.01 11.31
CA LEU A 382 12.16 2.06 10.93
C LEU A 382 11.91 0.70 11.57
N THR A 383 12.04 -0.37 10.79
CA THR A 383 11.93 -1.75 11.29
C THR A 383 13.04 -2.61 10.72
N PHE A 384 13.85 -3.21 11.58
CA PHE A 384 14.88 -4.17 11.17
C PHE A 384 14.23 -5.51 10.79
N ASN A 385 14.57 -6.03 9.61
CA ASN A 385 14.13 -7.33 9.10
C ASN A 385 15.31 -8.31 9.14
N GLU A 386 15.46 -8.98 10.29
CA GLU A 386 16.53 -9.96 10.60
C GLU A 386 16.74 -11.02 9.50
N LYS A 387 15.69 -11.39 8.75
CA LYS A 387 15.75 -12.44 7.73
C LYS A 387 16.51 -12.00 6.48
N ASP A 388 16.34 -10.75 6.08
CA ASP A 388 16.87 -10.20 4.82
C ASP A 388 18.00 -9.17 5.08
N ASP A 389 18.40 -9.00 6.35
CA ASP A 389 19.38 -8.03 6.88
C ASP A 389 19.16 -6.58 6.41
N ILE A 390 17.90 -6.15 6.41
CA ILE A 390 17.47 -4.85 5.87
C ILE A 390 16.68 -4.06 6.91
N ILE A 391 17.04 -2.80 7.12
CA ILE A 391 16.20 -1.84 7.84
C ILE A 391 15.14 -1.29 6.86
N ASN A 392 13.89 -1.67 7.04
CA ASN A 392 12.74 -1.08 6.33
C ASN A 392 12.40 0.30 6.90
N GLY A 393 11.78 1.18 6.10
CA GLY A 393 11.35 2.53 6.53
C GLY A 393 12.23 3.69 6.02
N PHE A 394 13.22 3.41 5.18
CA PHE A 394 13.96 4.40 4.42
C PHE A 394 13.33 4.66 3.04
N VAL A 395 13.63 5.83 2.46
CA VAL A 395 13.33 6.17 1.05
C VAL A 395 14.07 5.21 0.12
N ASP A 396 13.33 4.66 -0.85
CA ASP A 396 13.76 3.56 -1.72
C ASP A 396 13.07 3.74 -3.09
N ILE A 397 13.76 4.41 -4.03
CA ILE A 397 13.20 4.93 -5.28
C ILE A 397 14.15 4.65 -6.44
N ALA A 398 13.64 4.11 -7.56
CA ALA A 398 14.38 3.92 -8.83
C ALA A 398 15.69 3.10 -8.74
N GLY A 399 15.92 2.37 -7.64
CA GLY A 399 17.16 1.64 -7.35
C GLY A 399 18.11 2.34 -6.37
N GLU A 400 17.80 3.57 -5.95
CA GLU A 400 18.54 4.32 -4.94
C GLU A 400 17.82 4.27 -3.58
N ARG A 401 18.52 3.74 -2.57
CA ARG A 401 18.13 3.88 -1.16
C ARG A 401 18.77 5.13 -0.56
N LYS A 402 17.96 5.99 0.06
CA LYS A 402 18.40 7.28 0.62
C LYS A 402 18.17 7.26 2.14
N LEU A 403 19.12 7.76 2.93
CA LEU A 403 19.07 7.79 4.41
C LEU A 403 18.10 8.87 4.93
N LYS A 404 16.84 8.76 4.53
CA LYS A 404 15.69 9.59 4.88
C LYS A 404 14.52 8.67 5.22
N TYR A 405 13.72 9.03 6.22
CA TYR A 405 12.49 8.30 6.53
C TYR A 405 11.52 8.39 5.35
N CYS A 406 10.86 7.29 5.00
CA CYS A 406 9.71 7.35 4.10
C CYS A 406 8.41 7.55 4.87
N ASP A 407 7.54 8.40 4.34
CA ASP A 407 6.22 8.74 4.86
C ASP A 407 5.12 8.53 3.79
N HIS A 408 5.49 8.11 2.58
CA HIS A 408 4.60 7.77 1.48
C HIS A 408 5.12 6.53 0.70
N ALA A 409 4.23 5.84 0.00
CA ALA A 409 4.55 4.89 -1.05
C ALA A 409 3.87 5.28 -2.38
N LEU A 410 4.67 5.43 -3.45
CA LEU A 410 4.18 5.54 -4.82
C LEU A 410 3.92 4.13 -5.36
N VAL A 411 2.71 3.87 -5.88
CA VAL A 411 2.28 2.51 -6.30
C VAL A 411 1.78 2.51 -7.74
N PHE A 412 2.16 1.48 -8.50
CA PHE A 412 1.75 1.30 -9.90
C PHE A 412 0.83 0.08 -10.06
N MET A 413 -0.28 0.28 -10.79
CA MET A 413 -1.27 -0.73 -11.12
C MET A 413 -1.61 -0.70 -12.62
N LEU A 414 -1.64 -1.88 -13.23
CA LEU A 414 -2.15 -2.07 -14.59
C LEU A 414 -3.67 -2.31 -14.53
N ARG A 415 -4.43 -1.72 -15.45
CA ARG A 415 -5.89 -1.87 -15.54
C ARG A 415 -6.33 -2.15 -16.97
N GLY A 416 -7.07 -3.24 -17.20
CA GLY A 416 -7.71 -3.52 -18.49
C GLY A 416 -8.78 -2.47 -18.85
N ILE A 417 -8.75 -2.00 -20.11
CA ILE A 417 -9.71 -1.01 -20.63
C ILE A 417 -11.00 -1.72 -21.08
N CYS A 418 -10.85 -2.77 -21.89
CA CYS A 418 -11.97 -3.53 -22.47
C CYS A 418 -12.30 -4.81 -21.69
N SER A 419 -11.64 -5.05 -20.55
CA SER A 419 -11.81 -6.27 -19.75
C SER A 419 -11.60 -5.98 -18.26
N PRO A 420 -12.40 -6.59 -17.35
CA PRO A 420 -12.41 -6.26 -15.93
C PRO A 420 -11.26 -6.96 -15.19
N TRP A 421 -10.02 -6.56 -15.45
CA TRP A 421 -8.85 -7.05 -14.72
C TRP A 421 -7.94 -5.91 -14.25
N ARG A 422 -7.23 -6.13 -13.14
CA ARG A 422 -6.24 -5.19 -12.57
C ARG A 422 -5.07 -5.94 -11.94
N GLN A 423 -3.91 -5.31 -11.88
CA GLN A 423 -2.71 -5.90 -11.29
C GLN A 423 -1.76 -4.83 -10.77
N SER A 424 -1.53 -4.74 -9.45
CA SER A 424 -0.42 -3.92 -8.93
C SER A 424 0.91 -4.60 -9.25
N VAL A 425 1.89 -3.84 -9.75
CA VAL A 425 3.14 -4.38 -10.34
C VAL A 425 4.42 -3.86 -9.71
N ALA A 426 4.38 -2.67 -9.09
CA ALA A 426 5.52 -2.04 -8.43
C ALA A 426 5.07 -1.08 -7.32
N PHE A 427 5.96 -0.83 -6.37
CA PHE A 427 5.85 0.28 -5.43
C PHE A 427 7.23 0.83 -5.07
N TYR A 428 7.31 2.08 -4.63
CA TYR A 428 8.53 2.77 -4.23
C TYR A 428 8.25 3.57 -2.96
N PHE A 429 9.24 3.75 -2.08
CA PHE A 429 9.08 4.47 -0.82
C PHE A 429 9.67 5.88 -0.89
N CYS A 430 8.89 6.89 -0.53
CA CYS A 430 9.26 8.30 -0.70
C CYS A 430 9.03 9.15 0.56
N GLU A 431 9.68 10.32 0.56
CA GLU A 431 9.51 11.40 1.54
C GLU A 431 8.70 12.51 0.86
N GLY A 432 7.46 12.72 1.31
CA GLY A 432 6.45 13.48 0.58
C GLY A 432 6.17 12.91 -0.82
N THR A 433 5.82 13.82 -1.73
CA THR A 433 5.60 13.51 -3.15
C THR A 433 6.91 13.22 -3.89
N VAL A 434 6.95 12.16 -4.69
CA VAL A 434 8.09 11.81 -5.54
C VAL A 434 8.44 12.97 -6.49
N SER A 435 9.73 13.26 -6.67
CA SER A 435 10.15 14.37 -7.52
C SER A 435 9.79 14.13 -8.98
N ALA A 436 9.58 15.22 -9.73
CA ALA A 436 9.24 15.12 -11.14
C ALA A 436 10.31 14.40 -11.99
N ALA A 437 11.58 14.38 -11.57
CA ALA A 437 12.66 13.67 -12.25
C ALA A 437 12.66 12.17 -11.93
N GLU A 438 12.48 11.80 -10.66
CA GLU A 438 12.38 10.40 -10.22
C GLU A 438 11.18 9.70 -10.87
N LEU A 439 10.00 10.36 -10.91
CA LEU A 439 8.82 9.83 -11.59
C LEU A 439 9.04 9.65 -13.10
N GLN A 440 9.75 10.57 -13.77
CA GLN A 440 10.13 10.39 -15.18
C GLN A 440 11.05 9.17 -15.39
N CYS A 441 11.97 8.92 -14.46
CA CYS A 441 12.85 7.75 -14.51
C CYS A 441 12.06 6.45 -14.30
N ILE A 442 11.19 6.40 -13.29
CA ILE A 442 10.33 5.25 -13.00
C ILE A 442 9.40 4.93 -14.17
N LEU A 443 8.75 5.93 -14.78
CA LEU A 443 7.89 5.71 -15.96
C LEU A 443 8.68 5.15 -17.15
N LYS A 444 9.91 5.65 -17.37
CA LYS A 444 10.84 5.11 -18.39
C LYS A 444 11.34 3.69 -18.09
N GLN A 445 11.30 3.23 -16.83
CA GLN A 445 11.57 1.83 -16.46
C GLN A 445 10.32 0.94 -16.59
N ILE A 446 9.15 1.41 -16.16
CA ILE A 446 7.91 0.62 -16.09
C ILE A 446 7.31 0.36 -17.47
N VAL A 447 7.16 1.39 -18.30
CA VAL A 447 6.49 1.27 -19.60
C VAL A 447 7.11 0.17 -20.48
N PRO A 448 8.44 0.09 -20.67
CA PRO A 448 9.07 -1.00 -21.42
C PRO A 448 8.79 -2.39 -20.84
N GLN A 449 8.74 -2.54 -19.52
CA GLN A 449 8.49 -3.83 -18.88
C GLN A 449 7.04 -4.27 -19.04
N VAL A 450 6.08 -3.34 -19.02
CA VAL A 450 4.67 -3.63 -19.36
C VAL A 450 4.56 -4.10 -20.82
N ILE A 451 5.17 -3.39 -21.76
CA ILE A 451 5.16 -3.74 -23.19
C ILE A 451 5.79 -5.14 -23.42
N ARG A 452 6.90 -5.46 -22.75
CA ARG A 452 7.55 -6.79 -22.82
C ARG A 452 6.67 -7.94 -22.34
N THR A 453 5.60 -7.68 -21.60
CA THR A 453 4.60 -8.72 -21.26
C THR A 453 3.62 -9.01 -22.40
N GLY A 454 3.66 -8.28 -23.53
CA GLY A 454 2.65 -8.38 -24.58
C GLY A 454 1.31 -7.73 -24.20
N LEU A 455 1.30 -6.88 -23.18
CA LEU A 455 0.24 -5.92 -22.92
C LEU A 455 0.40 -4.68 -23.81
N ILE A 456 -0.71 -4.01 -24.07
CA ILE A 456 -0.79 -2.83 -24.93
C ILE A 456 -1.25 -1.65 -24.06
N PRO A 457 -0.32 -0.89 -23.43
CA PRO A 457 -0.67 0.29 -22.67
C PRO A 457 -1.07 1.44 -23.62
N LEU A 458 -2.29 1.98 -23.47
CA LEU A 458 -2.78 3.12 -24.26
C LEU A 458 -2.71 4.46 -23.52
N GLY A 459 -2.42 4.44 -22.21
CA GLY A 459 -2.33 5.67 -21.42
C GLY A 459 -1.89 5.50 -19.97
N LEU A 460 -1.55 6.64 -19.39
CA LEU A 460 -1.21 6.84 -17.98
C LEU A 460 -2.42 7.47 -17.26
N VAL A 461 -2.73 6.99 -16.06
CA VAL A 461 -3.83 7.51 -15.21
C VAL A 461 -3.24 7.90 -13.85
N CYS A 462 -3.46 9.13 -13.41
CA CYS A 462 -2.90 9.63 -12.14
C CYS A 462 -3.65 10.84 -11.56
N ASP A 463 -3.23 11.27 -10.37
CA ASP A 463 -3.70 12.47 -9.69
C ASP A 463 -3.15 13.77 -10.35
N GLN A 464 -3.69 14.93 -9.95
CA GLN A 464 -3.27 16.26 -10.44
C GLN A 464 -2.18 16.92 -9.59
N GLY A 465 -1.31 16.15 -8.94
CA GLY A 465 -0.17 16.60 -8.14
C GLY A 465 0.76 17.53 -8.91
N SER A 466 1.42 18.45 -8.21
CA SER A 466 2.34 19.42 -8.81
C SER A 466 3.56 18.75 -9.44
N THR A 467 4.10 17.71 -8.78
CA THR A 467 5.20 16.87 -9.28
C THR A 467 4.76 16.04 -10.48
N PHE A 468 3.60 15.36 -10.41
CA PHE A 468 3.05 14.52 -11.47
C PHE A 468 2.77 15.33 -12.74
N ARG A 469 2.06 16.46 -12.64
CA ARG A 469 1.85 17.39 -13.76
C ARG A 469 3.16 17.92 -14.35
N THR A 470 4.19 18.13 -13.53
CA THR A 470 5.50 18.59 -14.00
C THR A 470 6.27 17.48 -14.74
N ALA A 471 6.23 16.24 -14.25
CA ALA A 471 6.83 15.08 -14.92
C ALA A 471 6.17 14.83 -16.30
N ILE A 472 4.85 14.82 -16.33
CA ILE A 472 4.04 14.66 -17.55
C ILE A 472 4.33 15.78 -18.55
N ARG A 473 4.33 17.05 -18.10
CA ARG A 473 4.64 18.21 -18.95
C ARG A 473 6.01 18.06 -19.62
N ARG A 474 7.06 17.74 -18.84
CA ARG A 474 8.42 17.54 -19.36
C ARG A 474 8.47 16.40 -20.40
N LEU A 475 7.81 15.27 -20.14
CA LEU A 475 7.75 14.16 -21.10
C LEU A 475 7.00 14.53 -22.39
N ARG A 476 5.95 15.37 -22.29
CA ARG A 476 5.23 15.90 -23.46
C ARG A 476 6.08 16.89 -24.25
N GLU A 477 6.85 17.75 -23.58
CA GLU A 477 7.84 18.65 -24.20
C GLU A 477 8.94 17.85 -24.94
N ASP A 478 9.48 16.79 -24.33
CA ASP A 478 10.43 15.86 -24.97
C ASP A 478 9.81 15.08 -26.14
N THR A 479 8.49 14.86 -26.14
CA THR A 479 7.76 14.20 -27.22
C THR A 479 7.54 15.15 -28.41
N ILE A 480 7.06 16.37 -28.15
CA ILE A 480 6.87 17.42 -29.16
C ILE A 480 8.21 17.75 -29.84
N ARG A 481 9.31 17.88 -29.09
CA ARG A 481 10.65 18.11 -29.67
C ARG A 481 11.03 17.02 -30.68
N ARG A 482 10.85 15.74 -30.34
CA ARG A 482 11.15 14.61 -31.24
C ARG A 482 10.23 14.59 -32.47
N ARG A 483 8.92 14.78 -32.28
CA ARG A 483 7.94 14.83 -33.37
C ARG A 483 8.19 15.99 -34.35
N ASN A 484 8.54 17.18 -33.85
CA ASN A 484 8.87 18.34 -34.68
C ASN A 484 10.09 18.08 -35.58
N ILE A 485 11.12 17.38 -35.08
CA ILE A 485 12.29 16.96 -35.87
C ILE A 485 11.90 15.93 -36.94
N GLN A 486 10.88 15.11 -36.68
CA GLN A 486 10.37 14.07 -37.58
C GLN A 486 9.25 14.56 -38.53
N GLY A 487 8.82 15.82 -38.43
CA GLY A 487 7.68 16.35 -39.19
C GLY A 487 6.31 15.78 -38.78
N VAL A 488 6.20 15.16 -37.61
CA VAL A 488 4.99 14.49 -37.12
C VAL A 488 4.12 15.46 -36.29
N HIS A 489 2.80 15.41 -36.50
CA HIS A 489 1.83 16.24 -35.78
C HIS A 489 1.73 15.85 -34.29
N ASP A 490 1.57 16.83 -33.39
CA ASP A 490 1.30 16.54 -31.97
C ASP A 490 -0.17 16.15 -31.72
N ASP A 491 -0.39 14.87 -31.42
CA ASP A 491 -1.70 14.34 -30.99
C ASP A 491 -1.99 14.56 -29.48
N GLY A 492 -1.06 15.18 -28.75
CA GLY A 492 -1.15 15.46 -27.32
C GLY A 492 -0.70 14.34 -26.38
N SER A 493 -0.36 13.15 -26.89
CA SER A 493 0.17 12.03 -26.10
C SER A 493 1.62 12.25 -25.65
N VAL A 494 2.13 11.27 -24.89
CA VAL A 494 3.51 11.24 -24.40
C VAL A 494 4.19 9.97 -24.90
N ASN A 495 5.30 10.12 -25.62
CA ASN A 495 6.06 8.99 -26.17
C ASN A 495 7.11 8.48 -25.17
N ILE A 496 6.97 7.22 -24.74
CA ILE A 496 7.91 6.53 -23.85
C ILE A 496 8.26 5.18 -24.49
N ALA A 497 9.55 4.95 -24.77
CA ALA A 497 10.05 3.74 -25.46
C ALA A 497 9.25 3.43 -26.74
N ASP A 498 9.13 4.45 -27.59
CA ASP A 498 8.49 4.41 -28.91
C ASP A 498 6.98 4.06 -28.88
N HIS A 499 6.36 4.11 -27.70
CA HIS A 499 4.92 3.94 -27.50
C HIS A 499 4.28 5.26 -27.05
N ASP A 500 3.21 5.65 -27.75
CA ASP A 500 2.47 6.88 -27.52
C ASP A 500 1.33 6.69 -26.51
N LEU A 501 1.48 7.28 -25.33
CA LEU A 501 0.57 7.12 -24.20
C LEU A 501 -0.30 8.35 -23.98
N SER A 502 -1.61 8.16 -23.95
CA SER A 502 -2.58 9.22 -23.62
C SER A 502 -2.57 9.52 -22.11
N ILE A 503 -2.96 10.72 -21.69
CA ILE A 503 -2.79 11.20 -20.30
C ILE A 503 -4.13 11.52 -19.65
N PHE A 504 -4.48 10.75 -18.63
CA PHE A 504 -5.72 10.90 -17.87
C PHE A 504 -5.41 11.40 -16.46
N PHE A 505 -6.02 12.52 -16.08
CA PHE A 505 -6.09 12.95 -14.70
C PHE A 505 -7.41 12.47 -14.11
N ASP A 506 -7.39 11.90 -12.91
CA ASP A 506 -8.56 11.22 -12.34
C ASP A 506 -9.82 12.12 -12.26
N PRO A 507 -10.92 11.79 -12.97
CA PRO A 507 -12.11 12.65 -13.01
C PRO A 507 -12.76 12.93 -11.65
N PRO A 508 -12.90 11.96 -10.72
CA PRO A 508 -13.25 12.24 -9.32
C PRO A 508 -12.38 13.32 -8.65
N HIS A 509 -11.05 13.28 -8.80
CA HIS A 509 -10.14 14.32 -8.29
C HIS A 509 -10.28 15.67 -9.00
N LEU A 510 -10.51 15.68 -10.32
CA LEU A 510 -10.79 16.91 -11.06
C LEU A 510 -12.11 17.56 -10.64
N LEU A 511 -13.17 16.77 -10.41
CA LEU A 511 -14.47 17.26 -9.93
C LEU A 511 -14.37 17.82 -8.50
N LYS A 512 -13.66 17.12 -7.60
CA LYS A 512 -13.30 17.64 -6.26
C LYS A 512 -12.57 18.98 -6.38
N GLY A 513 -11.62 19.10 -7.30
CA GLY A 513 -10.84 20.32 -7.57
C GLY A 513 -11.68 21.51 -8.05
N LEU A 514 -12.59 21.29 -9.01
CA LEU A 514 -13.53 22.33 -9.45
C LEU A 514 -14.44 22.81 -8.31
N ARG A 515 -15.07 21.88 -7.57
CA ARG A 515 -15.93 22.21 -6.41
C ARG A 515 -15.16 23.03 -5.38
N ASN A 516 -13.95 22.59 -5.03
CA ASN A 516 -13.13 23.23 -4.01
C ASN A 516 -12.67 24.66 -4.40
N ASN A 517 -12.64 24.98 -5.69
CA ASN A 517 -12.43 26.36 -6.16
C ASN A 517 -13.74 27.16 -6.19
N PHE A 518 -14.84 26.59 -6.71
CA PHE A 518 -16.14 27.26 -6.81
C PHE A 518 -16.68 27.70 -5.44
N LEU A 519 -16.38 26.94 -4.37
CA LEU A 519 -16.67 27.30 -2.97
C LEU A 519 -16.19 28.70 -2.53
N ASN A 520 -15.20 29.29 -3.19
CA ASN A 520 -14.55 30.53 -2.76
C ASN A 520 -14.32 31.53 -3.92
N LYS A 521 -14.76 31.20 -5.13
CA LYS A 521 -14.49 31.92 -6.38
C LYS A 521 -15.67 31.75 -7.31
N ASP A 522 -16.16 32.83 -7.87
CA ASP A 522 -17.22 32.78 -8.87
C ASP A 522 -16.66 32.22 -10.20
N ILE A 523 -17.54 31.69 -11.05
CA ILE A 523 -17.18 31.15 -12.36
C ILE A 523 -17.75 32.07 -13.45
N ILE A 524 -16.88 32.62 -14.29
CA ILE A 524 -17.31 33.28 -15.53
C ILE A 524 -17.52 32.22 -16.60
N TRP A 525 -18.74 32.21 -17.14
CA TRP A 525 -19.26 31.23 -18.08
C TRP A 525 -20.08 31.95 -19.14
N GLU A 526 -19.58 31.96 -20.38
CA GLU A 526 -20.23 32.64 -21.52
C GLU A 526 -20.61 34.11 -21.15
N GLU A 527 -19.61 34.84 -20.63
CA GLU A 527 -19.66 36.24 -20.16
C GLU A 527 -20.55 36.52 -18.93
N LYS A 528 -21.35 35.54 -18.49
CA LYS A 528 -22.16 35.60 -17.27
C LYS A 528 -21.40 35.04 -16.07
N THR A 529 -21.88 35.33 -14.86
CA THR A 529 -21.26 34.87 -13.60
C THR A 529 -22.14 33.79 -12.96
N ALA A 530 -21.58 32.61 -12.69
CA ALA A 530 -22.15 31.64 -11.75
C ALA A 530 -21.53 31.84 -10.36
N SER A 531 -22.33 31.76 -9.29
CA SER A 531 -21.87 31.91 -7.90
C SER A 531 -22.27 30.75 -7.00
N TRP A 532 -21.43 30.43 -6.02
CA TRP A 532 -21.76 29.42 -5.00
C TRP A 532 -22.91 29.88 -4.08
N LYS A 533 -23.17 31.19 -3.99
CA LYS A 533 -24.28 31.76 -3.21
C LYS A 533 -25.64 31.24 -3.64
N ASP A 534 -25.81 30.95 -4.94
CA ASP A 534 -27.06 30.41 -5.49
C ASP A 534 -27.33 28.99 -4.94
N ILE A 535 -26.26 28.23 -4.70
CA ILE A 535 -26.29 26.88 -4.11
C ILE A 535 -26.49 26.95 -2.59
N GLU A 536 -25.91 27.94 -1.92
CA GLU A 536 -26.21 28.27 -0.51
C GLU A 536 -27.72 28.62 -0.36
N PHE A 537 -28.26 29.47 -1.24
CA PHE A 537 -29.66 29.92 -1.21
C PHE A 537 -30.69 28.80 -1.42
N ILE A 538 -30.57 27.96 -2.47
CA ILE A 538 -31.51 26.84 -2.67
C ILE A 538 -31.42 25.81 -1.54
N PHE A 539 -30.25 25.63 -0.91
CA PHE A 539 -30.07 24.71 0.20
C PHE A 539 -30.79 25.21 1.46
N ASP A 540 -30.71 26.51 1.75
CA ASP A 540 -31.41 27.13 2.88
C ASP A 540 -32.92 27.24 2.65
N LEU A 541 -33.39 27.38 1.41
CA LEU A 541 -34.80 27.26 1.06
C LEU A 541 -35.31 25.83 1.25
N ASP A 542 -34.67 24.85 0.60
CA ASP A 542 -35.09 23.45 0.66
C ASP A 542 -35.00 22.88 2.08
N SER A 543 -33.99 23.26 2.87
CA SER A 543 -33.84 22.79 4.25
C SER A 543 -34.99 23.21 5.18
N LYS A 544 -35.68 24.32 4.90
CA LYS A 544 -36.88 24.76 5.67
C LYS A 544 -38.08 23.83 5.50
N LEU A 545 -38.09 22.97 4.47
CA LEU A 545 -39.14 21.97 4.24
C LEU A 545 -38.96 20.71 5.11
N GLY A 546 -37.87 20.61 5.89
CA GLY A 546 -37.66 19.58 6.90
C GLY A 546 -37.52 18.16 6.33
N HIS A 547 -38.63 17.43 6.20
CA HIS A 547 -38.67 16.06 5.69
C HIS A 547 -39.25 15.93 4.26
N THR A 548 -39.97 16.93 3.75
CA THR A 548 -40.57 16.93 2.39
C THR A 548 -39.65 17.56 1.33
N ARG A 549 -38.33 17.50 1.58
CA ARG A 549 -37.29 18.16 0.79
C ARG A 549 -37.18 17.63 -0.64
N ALA A 550 -36.97 18.53 -1.59
CA ALA A 550 -36.67 18.22 -2.99
C ALA A 550 -35.20 17.79 -3.19
N LEU A 551 -34.27 18.29 -2.37
CA LEU A 551 -32.85 17.92 -2.39
C LEU A 551 -32.40 17.19 -1.10
N PRO A 552 -33.03 16.07 -0.69
CA PRO A 552 -32.76 15.41 0.60
C PRO A 552 -31.34 14.82 0.72
N LYS A 553 -30.61 14.71 -0.39
CA LYS A 553 -29.19 14.34 -0.41
C LYS A 553 -28.26 15.53 -0.08
N LEU A 554 -28.69 16.75 -0.41
CA LEU A 554 -27.92 17.96 -0.17
C LEU A 554 -28.05 18.36 1.30
N THR A 555 -27.01 18.08 2.08
CA THR A 555 -26.90 18.40 3.51
C THR A 555 -25.84 19.48 3.75
N ALA A 556 -25.75 20.04 4.96
CA ALA A 556 -24.74 21.05 5.28
C ALA A 556 -23.30 20.60 4.92
N HIS A 557 -22.97 19.31 5.04
CA HIS A 557 -21.69 18.72 4.59
C HIS A 557 -21.39 18.86 3.08
N HIS A 558 -22.31 19.39 2.28
CA HIS A 558 -22.18 19.66 0.84
C HIS A 558 -21.99 21.14 0.51
N VAL A 559 -22.51 22.04 1.36
CA VAL A 559 -22.71 23.46 1.05
C VAL A 559 -21.98 24.38 2.04
N ASP A 560 -22.02 24.04 3.33
CA ASP A 560 -21.37 24.80 4.41
C ASP A 560 -19.85 24.58 4.39
N ARG A 561 -19.11 25.68 4.19
CA ARG A 561 -17.65 25.71 4.02
C ARG A 561 -16.88 25.15 5.23
N GLN A 562 -17.43 25.27 6.45
CA GLN A 562 -16.85 24.72 7.68
C GLN A 562 -17.14 23.22 7.81
N LYS A 563 -18.31 22.76 7.36
CA LYS A 563 -18.76 21.36 7.50
C LYS A 563 -18.44 20.49 6.29
N ILE A 564 -17.98 21.04 5.16
CA ILE A 564 -17.73 20.32 3.91
C ILE A 564 -16.61 19.29 4.04
N LYS A 565 -16.93 18.05 3.66
CA LYS A 565 -15.95 16.96 3.54
C LYS A 565 -15.22 17.08 2.19
N LYS A 566 -14.21 17.97 2.14
CA LYS A 566 -13.49 18.42 0.92
C LYS A 566 -13.00 17.27 0.02
N MET A 567 -12.57 16.16 0.61
CA MET A 567 -12.02 14.98 -0.08
C MET A 567 -13.06 13.96 -0.59
N LYS A 568 -14.33 14.03 -0.14
CA LYS A 568 -15.33 13.00 -0.45
C LYS A 568 -15.98 13.27 -1.82
N VAL A 569 -15.67 12.42 -2.81
CA VAL A 569 -16.15 12.53 -4.21
C VAL A 569 -17.66 12.67 -4.30
N SER A 570 -18.39 11.80 -3.60
CA SER A 570 -19.86 11.77 -3.61
C SER A 570 -20.52 13.06 -3.08
N VAL A 571 -19.80 13.88 -2.32
CA VAL A 571 -20.27 15.22 -1.90
C VAL A 571 -20.16 16.21 -3.05
N ALA A 572 -19.06 16.20 -3.81
CA ALA A 572 -18.91 17.07 -4.98
C ALA A 572 -19.92 16.69 -6.10
N ALA A 573 -20.09 15.40 -6.36
CA ALA A 573 -21.04 14.89 -7.36
C ALA A 573 -22.54 15.05 -6.97
N GLN A 574 -22.86 15.25 -5.68
CA GLN A 574 -24.22 15.55 -5.24
C GLN A 574 -24.54 17.04 -5.29
N VAL A 575 -23.54 17.92 -5.17
CA VAL A 575 -23.69 19.35 -5.52
C VAL A 575 -23.84 19.49 -7.03
N PHE A 576 -22.88 18.99 -7.81
CA PHE A 576 -22.90 19.01 -9.27
C PHE A 576 -23.80 17.89 -9.82
N SER A 577 -25.10 18.00 -9.55
CA SER A 577 -26.12 17.05 -10.00
C SER A 577 -27.25 17.73 -10.77
N ALA A 578 -27.84 17.02 -11.72
CA ALA A 578 -28.99 17.49 -12.49
C ALA A 578 -30.21 17.84 -11.61
N ARG A 579 -30.34 17.24 -10.41
CA ARG A 579 -31.37 17.65 -9.42
C ARG A 579 -31.09 19.04 -8.85
N THR A 580 -29.85 19.34 -8.53
CA THR A 580 -29.42 20.68 -8.05
C THR A 580 -29.65 21.73 -9.15
N ALA A 581 -29.27 21.43 -10.39
CA ALA A 581 -29.55 22.29 -11.54
C ALA A 581 -31.05 22.52 -11.77
N ALA A 582 -31.88 21.47 -11.68
CA ALA A 582 -33.32 21.60 -11.80
C ALA A 582 -33.93 22.52 -10.72
N MET A 583 -33.44 22.43 -9.47
CA MET A 583 -33.89 23.31 -8.38
C MET A 583 -33.48 24.78 -8.62
N LEU A 584 -32.27 25.04 -9.13
CA LEU A 584 -31.83 26.38 -9.53
C LEU A 584 -32.71 26.94 -10.66
N LYS A 585 -32.95 26.17 -11.73
CA LYS A 585 -33.84 26.57 -12.84
C LYS A 585 -35.25 26.90 -12.36
N TYR A 586 -35.82 26.05 -11.50
CA TYR A 586 -37.16 26.24 -10.95
C TYR A 586 -37.25 27.48 -10.05
N THR A 587 -36.26 27.68 -9.17
CA THR A 587 -36.21 28.83 -8.24
C THR A 587 -36.05 30.14 -9.01
N ASN A 588 -35.15 30.20 -10.01
CA ASN A 588 -35.00 31.37 -10.87
C ASN A 588 -36.28 31.67 -11.68
N ALA A 589 -36.96 30.65 -12.20
CA ALA A 589 -38.24 30.83 -12.90
C ALA A 589 -39.32 31.42 -11.98
N LEU A 590 -39.46 30.93 -10.75
CA LEU A 590 -40.38 31.50 -9.75
C LEU A 590 -40.02 32.94 -9.37
N ASN A 591 -38.73 33.24 -9.16
CA ASN A 591 -38.28 34.61 -8.87
C ASN A 591 -38.65 35.57 -10.02
N TYR A 592 -38.47 35.15 -11.27
CA TYR A 592 -38.89 35.91 -12.44
C TYR A 592 -40.42 36.13 -12.49
N PHE A 593 -41.22 35.08 -12.25
CA PHE A 593 -42.69 35.20 -12.19
C PHE A 593 -43.19 36.14 -11.09
N HIS A 594 -42.53 36.17 -9.93
CA HIS A 594 -42.97 36.98 -8.77
C HIS A 594 -42.41 38.41 -8.73
N THR A 595 -41.24 38.66 -9.32
CA THR A 595 -40.54 39.95 -9.18
C THR A 595 -40.19 40.63 -10.51
N ALA A 596 -40.50 40.01 -11.65
CA ALA A 596 -40.04 40.37 -13.00
C ALA A 596 -38.50 40.37 -13.19
N ASN A 597 -37.72 40.16 -12.13
CA ASN A 597 -36.27 40.05 -12.18
C ASN A 597 -35.87 38.57 -12.21
N SER A 598 -35.17 38.17 -13.27
CA SER A 598 -34.42 36.92 -13.28
C SER A 598 -33.12 37.12 -12.51
N ASP A 599 -32.77 36.20 -11.63
CA ASP A 599 -31.44 36.21 -11.01
C ASP A 599 -30.42 35.72 -12.05
N ALA A 600 -29.64 36.67 -12.56
CA ALA A 600 -28.66 36.43 -13.61
C ALA A 600 -27.56 35.44 -13.19
N THR A 601 -27.23 35.34 -11.89
CA THR A 601 -26.25 34.34 -11.44
C THR A 601 -26.89 32.96 -11.34
N MET A 602 -28.09 32.87 -10.74
CA MET A 602 -28.78 31.59 -10.53
C MET A 602 -29.06 30.83 -11.84
N ALA A 603 -29.38 31.54 -12.93
CA ALA A 603 -29.52 30.96 -14.26
C ALA A 603 -28.22 30.28 -14.74
N THR A 604 -27.11 31.01 -14.73
CA THR A 604 -25.81 30.53 -15.20
C THR A 604 -25.21 29.48 -14.26
N THR A 605 -25.44 29.58 -12.94
CA THR A 605 -25.07 28.52 -12.00
C THR A 605 -25.80 27.22 -12.29
N ALA A 606 -27.08 27.28 -12.71
CA ALA A 606 -27.80 26.07 -13.12
C ALA A 606 -27.19 25.40 -14.37
N GLU A 607 -26.81 26.20 -15.37
CA GLU A 607 -26.12 25.73 -16.59
C GLU A 607 -24.76 25.10 -16.26
N VAL A 608 -23.97 25.72 -15.40
CA VAL A 608 -22.64 25.23 -14.94
C VAL A 608 -22.78 23.92 -14.14
N VAL A 609 -23.77 23.83 -13.24
CA VAL A 609 -24.05 22.63 -12.44
C VAL A 609 -24.51 21.45 -13.32
N GLU A 610 -25.35 21.70 -14.32
CA GLU A 610 -25.82 20.70 -15.29
C GLU A 610 -24.72 20.25 -16.25
N PHE A 611 -23.85 21.18 -16.67
CA PHE A 611 -22.65 20.87 -17.45
C PHE A 611 -21.69 19.95 -16.68
N PHE A 612 -21.43 20.21 -15.40
CA PHE A 612 -20.54 19.35 -14.60
C PHE A 612 -21.15 17.97 -14.26
N ASP A 613 -22.47 17.88 -14.06
CA ASP A 613 -23.19 16.59 -13.96
C ASP A 613 -23.00 15.77 -15.25
N THR A 614 -23.23 16.38 -16.40
CA THR A 614 -23.10 15.74 -17.73
C THR A 614 -21.64 15.35 -18.03
N LEU A 615 -20.70 16.24 -17.71
CA LEU A 615 -19.26 16.03 -17.89
C LEU A 615 -18.76 14.82 -17.09
N PHE A 616 -19.07 14.78 -15.78
CA PHE A 616 -18.63 13.69 -14.92
C PHE A 616 -19.26 12.35 -15.31
N ASP A 617 -20.56 12.35 -15.66
CA ASP A 617 -21.22 11.13 -16.13
C ASP A 617 -20.65 10.63 -17.47
N SER A 618 -20.24 11.52 -18.38
CA SER A 618 -19.64 11.15 -19.69
C SER A 618 -18.33 10.37 -19.60
N VAL A 619 -17.59 10.50 -18.48
CA VAL A 619 -16.33 9.78 -18.22
C VAL A 619 -16.47 8.70 -17.14
N ASN A 620 -17.64 8.54 -16.54
CA ASN A 620 -17.91 7.60 -15.44
C ASN A 620 -19.05 6.60 -15.77
N GLY A 621 -19.23 6.31 -17.05
CA GLY A 621 -20.13 5.28 -17.57
C GLY A 621 -19.63 3.86 -17.26
N TYR A 622 -20.55 2.98 -16.85
CA TYR A 622 -20.28 1.61 -16.39
C TYR A 622 -21.42 0.63 -16.79
N PRO A 623 -21.21 -0.70 -16.75
CA PRO A 623 -22.25 -1.68 -17.08
C PRO A 623 -23.52 -1.50 -16.25
N GLY A 624 -24.68 -1.40 -16.90
CA GLY A 624 -25.97 -1.19 -16.23
C GLY A 624 -26.26 0.23 -15.74
N GLY A 625 -25.31 1.17 -15.83
CA GLY A 625 -25.50 2.58 -15.39
C GLY A 625 -26.44 3.44 -16.25
N VAL A 626 -27.16 2.83 -17.20
CA VAL A 626 -27.85 3.53 -18.29
C VAL A 626 -29.11 4.26 -17.80
N GLN A 627 -29.01 5.58 -17.69
CA GLN A 627 -30.16 6.47 -17.55
C GLN A 627 -30.51 7.13 -18.90
N ARG A 628 -31.80 7.30 -19.20
CA ARG A 628 -32.27 7.96 -20.44
C ARG A 628 -31.77 9.42 -20.47
N GLY A 629 -31.31 9.89 -21.63
CA GLY A 629 -30.71 11.23 -21.81
C GLY A 629 -29.27 11.40 -21.26
N LYS A 630 -28.85 10.61 -20.26
CA LYS A 630 -27.54 10.74 -19.61
C LYS A 630 -26.39 10.08 -20.37
N LEU A 631 -25.20 10.69 -20.33
CA LEU A 631 -23.95 10.12 -20.87
C LEU A 631 -23.27 9.06 -19.97
N ARG A 632 -23.88 8.65 -18.84
CA ARG A 632 -23.33 7.60 -17.96
C ARG A 632 -23.48 6.18 -18.53
N ARG A 633 -22.86 5.90 -19.67
CA ARG A 633 -23.04 4.66 -20.46
C ARG A 633 -21.74 4.20 -21.13
N ALA A 634 -21.82 3.14 -21.92
CA ALA A 634 -20.71 2.73 -22.79
C ALA A 634 -20.48 3.75 -23.91
N VAL A 635 -19.21 4.08 -24.19
CA VAL A 635 -18.78 4.87 -25.35
C VAL A 635 -18.77 3.94 -26.57
N LYS A 636 -19.32 4.40 -27.70
CA LYS A 636 -19.32 3.73 -29.01
C LYS A 636 -18.83 4.69 -30.10
N GLN A 637 -18.44 4.18 -31.26
CA GLN A 637 -17.98 5.02 -32.38
C GLN A 637 -18.97 6.15 -32.74
N ASN A 638 -20.26 5.84 -32.84
CA ASN A 638 -21.31 6.82 -33.17
C ASN A 638 -22.03 7.38 -31.91
N SER A 639 -21.34 7.51 -30.77
CA SER A 639 -21.95 7.97 -29.52
C SER A 639 -21.74 9.46 -29.25
N GLN A 640 -22.73 10.10 -28.62
CA GLN A 640 -22.76 11.55 -28.31
C GLN A 640 -21.58 12.05 -27.46
N HIS A 641 -20.83 11.15 -26.80
CA HIS A 641 -19.64 11.51 -26.03
C HIS A 641 -18.61 12.27 -26.87
N HIS A 642 -18.38 11.88 -28.13
CA HIS A 642 -17.33 12.50 -28.95
C HIS A 642 -17.61 13.97 -29.26
N THR A 643 -18.85 14.28 -29.67
CA THR A 643 -19.33 15.65 -29.88
C THR A 643 -19.30 16.44 -28.57
N PHE A 644 -19.87 15.86 -27.51
CA PHE A 644 -19.91 16.50 -26.19
C PHE A 644 -18.52 16.79 -25.62
N TRP A 645 -17.53 15.91 -25.78
CA TRP A 645 -16.17 16.14 -25.29
C TRP A 645 -15.48 17.30 -26.03
N ILE A 646 -15.69 17.43 -27.35
CA ILE A 646 -15.18 18.58 -28.12
C ILE A 646 -15.83 19.89 -27.66
N GLU A 647 -17.15 19.89 -27.48
CA GLU A 647 -17.89 21.04 -26.92
C GLU A 647 -17.42 21.38 -25.49
N ALA A 648 -17.26 20.38 -24.63
CA ALA A 648 -16.82 20.53 -23.26
C ALA A 648 -15.39 21.08 -23.16
N ILE A 649 -14.46 20.62 -24.01
CA ILE A 649 -13.12 21.21 -24.13
C ILE A 649 -13.21 22.70 -24.46
N ASN A 650 -14.05 23.08 -25.43
CA ASN A 650 -14.22 24.47 -25.85
C ASN A 650 -14.85 25.34 -24.75
N LYS A 651 -15.85 24.82 -24.02
CA LYS A 651 -16.46 25.54 -22.88
C LYS A 651 -15.50 25.66 -21.70
N ILE A 652 -14.76 24.62 -21.34
CA ILE A 652 -13.76 24.64 -20.24
C ILE A 652 -12.58 25.57 -20.59
N LYS A 653 -12.19 25.69 -21.87
CA LYS A 653 -11.18 26.65 -22.34
C LYS A 653 -11.64 28.12 -22.26
N LYS A 654 -12.95 28.39 -22.34
CA LYS A 654 -13.54 29.74 -22.14
C LYS A 654 -13.86 30.07 -20.68
N MET A 655 -14.11 29.06 -19.85
CA MET A 655 -14.46 29.23 -18.45
C MET A 655 -13.29 29.78 -17.62
N VAL A 656 -13.55 30.78 -16.75
CA VAL A 656 -12.52 31.37 -15.88
C VAL A 656 -13.03 31.47 -14.45
N PHE A 657 -12.21 31.08 -13.46
CA PHE A 657 -12.51 31.32 -12.05
C PHE A 657 -12.06 32.73 -11.64
N VAL A 658 -12.91 33.42 -10.89
CA VAL A 658 -12.69 34.80 -10.46
C VAL A 658 -12.73 34.89 -8.94
N ASP A 659 -11.67 35.42 -8.35
CA ASP A 659 -11.56 35.72 -6.93
C ASP A 659 -11.90 37.20 -6.69
N THR A 660 -13.04 37.42 -6.06
CA THR A 660 -13.57 38.72 -5.62
C THR A 660 -13.25 39.02 -4.15
N SER A 661 -12.75 38.03 -3.40
CA SER A 661 -12.88 37.97 -1.94
C SER A 661 -11.54 37.95 -1.19
N SER A 662 -10.42 37.62 -1.85
CA SER A 662 -9.12 37.63 -1.18
C SER A 662 -8.61 39.04 -0.86
N LYS A 663 -7.69 39.12 0.12
CA LYS A 663 -6.96 40.35 0.48
C LYS A 663 -6.26 41.02 -0.70
N HIS A 664 -5.93 40.26 -1.75
CA HIS A 664 -5.31 40.76 -2.97
C HIS A 664 -6.32 41.41 -3.92
N ALA A 665 -7.45 40.75 -4.19
CA ALA A 665 -8.51 41.29 -5.03
C ALA A 665 -9.12 42.57 -4.43
N THR A 666 -9.38 42.55 -3.11
CA THR A 666 -9.89 43.70 -2.36
C THR A 666 -8.91 44.87 -2.32
N LYS A 667 -7.60 44.63 -2.08
CA LYS A 667 -6.56 45.69 -2.14
C LYS A 667 -6.37 46.26 -3.55
N ALA A 668 -6.56 45.47 -4.59
CA ALA A 668 -6.47 45.90 -5.99
C ALA A 668 -7.75 46.58 -6.52
N GLY A 669 -8.85 46.54 -5.77
CA GLY A 669 -10.16 47.06 -6.19
C GLY A 669 -10.75 46.38 -7.43
N LYS A 670 -10.23 45.20 -7.83
CA LYS A 670 -10.58 44.50 -9.07
C LYS A 670 -10.61 42.98 -8.86
N PRO A 671 -11.55 42.25 -9.50
CA PRO A 671 -11.59 40.80 -9.40
C PRO A 671 -10.33 40.16 -10.02
N ARG A 672 -9.73 39.18 -9.32
CA ARG A 672 -8.52 38.49 -9.79
C ARG A 672 -8.90 37.23 -10.57
N LEU A 673 -8.43 37.12 -11.82
CA LEU A 673 -8.53 35.86 -12.57
C LEU A 673 -7.62 34.81 -11.92
N VAL A 674 -8.13 33.59 -11.70
CA VAL A 674 -7.38 32.50 -11.05
C VAL A 674 -7.34 31.25 -11.92
N ARG A 675 -6.12 30.86 -12.32
CA ARG A 675 -5.85 29.60 -13.03
C ARG A 675 -6.12 28.41 -12.10
N VAL A 676 -7.13 27.58 -12.42
CA VAL A 676 -7.42 26.36 -11.66
C VAL A 676 -6.82 25.13 -12.36
N PRO A 677 -5.87 24.40 -11.74
CA PRO A 677 -5.22 23.25 -12.37
C PRO A 677 -6.18 22.19 -12.92
N SER A 678 -7.32 21.99 -12.25
CA SER A 678 -8.32 21.00 -12.65
C SER A 678 -9.03 21.35 -13.97
N GLN A 679 -9.05 22.62 -14.41
CA GLN A 679 -9.54 22.98 -15.75
C GLN A 679 -8.63 22.39 -16.83
N GLN A 680 -7.32 22.57 -16.69
CA GLN A 680 -6.33 21.98 -17.60
C GLN A 680 -6.33 20.45 -17.51
N GLY A 681 -6.49 19.90 -16.30
CA GLY A 681 -6.62 18.47 -16.08
C GLY A 681 -7.82 17.87 -16.82
N TRP A 682 -8.99 18.53 -16.77
CA TRP A 682 -10.16 18.15 -17.56
C TRP A 682 -9.89 18.22 -19.06
N ILE A 683 -9.33 19.32 -19.57
CA ILE A 683 -9.00 19.48 -21.00
C ILE A 683 -8.12 18.32 -21.48
N THR A 684 -7.00 18.05 -20.82
CA THR A 684 -6.06 16.98 -21.22
C THR A 684 -6.66 15.58 -21.08
N THR A 685 -7.55 15.38 -20.10
CA THR A 685 -8.29 14.11 -19.91
C THR A 685 -9.30 13.88 -21.02
N LEU A 686 -10.05 14.91 -21.44
CA LEU A 686 -11.01 14.84 -22.54
C LEU A 686 -10.31 14.67 -23.91
N GLU A 687 -9.22 15.40 -24.14
CA GLU A 687 -8.36 15.24 -25.34
C GLU A 687 -7.83 13.79 -25.42
N SER A 688 -7.46 13.20 -24.27
CA SER A 688 -7.05 11.80 -24.16
C SER A 688 -8.19 10.79 -24.34
N PHE A 689 -9.41 11.08 -23.87
CA PHE A 689 -10.59 10.22 -24.14
C PHE A 689 -10.96 10.21 -25.62
N ILE A 690 -10.84 11.36 -26.32
CA ILE A 690 -11.00 11.44 -27.77
C ILE A 690 -9.90 10.60 -28.47
N ARG A 691 -8.63 10.76 -28.07
CA ARG A 691 -7.51 10.00 -28.65
C ARG A 691 -7.63 8.49 -28.45
N VAL A 692 -7.90 8.04 -27.24
CA VAL A 692 -8.07 6.60 -26.94
C VAL A 692 -9.31 6.04 -27.61
N SER A 693 -10.40 6.80 -27.73
CA SER A 693 -11.56 6.36 -28.52
C SER A 693 -11.18 6.02 -29.95
N LYS A 694 -10.48 6.92 -30.66
CA LYS A 694 -10.02 6.66 -32.04
C LYS A 694 -9.17 5.39 -32.12
N LEU A 695 -8.17 5.23 -31.23
CA LEU A 695 -7.37 4.00 -31.16
C LEU A 695 -8.23 2.74 -30.99
N LEU A 696 -9.15 2.74 -30.02
CA LEU A 696 -9.99 1.58 -29.72
C LEU A 696 -10.90 1.21 -30.89
N PHE A 697 -11.57 2.19 -31.52
CA PHE A 697 -12.50 1.96 -32.61
C PHE A 697 -11.80 1.68 -33.95
N GLU A 698 -10.81 2.49 -34.33
CA GLU A 698 -10.20 2.51 -35.67
C GLU A 698 -9.03 1.51 -35.79
N GLN A 699 -8.19 1.36 -34.75
CA GLN A 699 -7.01 0.49 -34.78
C GLN A 699 -7.25 -0.89 -34.15
N TYR A 700 -8.07 -0.98 -33.09
CA TYR A 700 -8.28 -2.22 -32.33
C TYR A 700 -9.66 -2.87 -32.51
N ASN A 701 -10.54 -2.29 -33.34
CA ASN A 701 -11.88 -2.81 -33.66
C ASN A 701 -12.71 -3.20 -32.42
N VAL A 702 -12.70 -2.33 -31.40
CA VAL A 702 -13.47 -2.45 -30.16
C VAL A 702 -14.85 -1.83 -30.38
N GLU A 703 -15.94 -2.58 -30.24
CA GLU A 703 -17.30 -2.06 -30.50
C GLU A 703 -17.74 -0.99 -29.50
N TYR A 704 -17.30 -1.11 -28.25
CA TYR A 704 -17.60 -0.18 -27.16
C TYR A 704 -16.62 -0.36 -26.00
N TYR A 705 -16.49 0.66 -25.16
CA TYR A 705 -15.79 0.56 -23.87
C TYR A 705 -16.51 1.37 -22.79
N TYR A 706 -16.14 1.12 -21.52
CA TYR A 706 -16.64 1.88 -20.38
C TYR A 706 -15.57 2.84 -19.88
N PRO A 707 -15.77 4.17 -19.94
CA PRO A 707 -14.73 5.14 -19.62
C PRO A 707 -14.33 5.08 -18.15
N ARG A 708 -15.19 4.53 -17.27
CA ARG A 708 -14.85 4.21 -15.88
C ARG A 708 -13.66 3.26 -15.69
N ASN A 709 -13.31 2.44 -16.68
CA ASN A 709 -12.07 1.63 -16.61
C ASN A 709 -10.79 2.47 -16.76
N ILE A 710 -10.91 3.78 -17.01
CA ILE A 710 -9.83 4.75 -17.17
C ILE A 710 -9.94 5.80 -16.05
N ASN A 711 -9.87 5.35 -14.80
CA ASN A 711 -9.84 6.20 -13.60
C ASN A 711 -9.00 5.55 -12.46
N GLN A 712 -8.89 6.24 -11.33
CA GLN A 712 -8.05 5.85 -10.20
C GLN A 712 -8.79 5.05 -9.11
N ASP A 713 -10.13 4.88 -9.22
CA ASP A 713 -10.95 4.09 -8.29
C ASP A 713 -10.34 2.70 -7.96
N PRO A 714 -9.77 1.92 -8.93
CA PRO A 714 -9.16 0.62 -8.63
C PRO A 714 -7.97 0.68 -7.66
N LEU A 715 -7.20 1.78 -7.69
CA LEU A 715 -6.00 2.00 -6.89
C LEU A 715 -6.33 2.63 -5.53
N GLU A 716 -7.24 3.60 -5.46
CA GLU A 716 -7.78 4.11 -4.18
C GLU A 716 -8.44 2.96 -3.38
N ASN A 717 -9.20 2.07 -4.05
CA ASN A 717 -9.75 0.87 -3.41
C ASN A 717 -8.66 -0.10 -2.90
N PHE A 718 -7.53 -0.24 -3.62
CA PHE A 718 -6.40 -1.07 -3.18
C PHE A 718 -5.72 -0.47 -1.95
N PHE A 719 -5.54 0.85 -1.89
CA PHE A 719 -5.10 1.54 -0.66
C PHE A 719 -6.09 1.35 0.48
N GLY A 720 -7.40 1.44 0.21
CA GLY A 720 -8.46 1.12 1.17
C GLY A 720 -8.33 -0.29 1.77
N ARG A 721 -7.97 -1.30 0.95
CA ARG A 721 -7.69 -2.67 1.40
C ARG A 721 -6.40 -2.77 2.23
N ILE A 722 -5.32 -2.08 1.82
CA ILE A 722 -4.06 -2.03 2.58
C ILE A 722 -4.31 -1.49 4.00
N ARG A 723 -5.02 -0.35 4.11
CA ARG A 723 -5.39 0.25 5.41
C ARG A 723 -6.31 -0.65 6.25
N ALA A 724 -7.15 -1.48 5.61
CA ALA A 724 -8.09 -2.36 6.30
C ALA A 724 -7.43 -3.62 6.91
N ILE A 725 -6.33 -4.13 6.35
CA ILE A 725 -5.69 -5.40 6.77
C ILE A 725 -5.33 -5.42 8.27
N ASN A 726 -4.91 -4.29 8.85
CA ASN A 726 -4.51 -4.20 10.25
C ASN A 726 -5.64 -3.82 11.23
N TYR A 727 -6.89 -3.68 10.75
CA TYR A 727 -8.11 -3.30 11.50
C TYR A 727 -8.10 -1.95 12.24
N ARG A 728 -7.11 -1.70 13.11
CA ARG A 728 -6.96 -0.49 13.93
C ARG A 728 -5.83 0.42 13.45
N ASN A 729 -4.73 -0.12 12.93
CA ASN A 729 -3.72 0.72 12.28
C ASN A 729 -4.15 1.01 10.83
N VAL A 730 -4.70 2.21 10.62
CA VAL A 730 -5.13 2.71 9.30
C VAL A 730 -4.00 3.37 8.50
N ASN A 731 -2.85 3.69 9.11
CA ASN A 731 -1.69 4.29 8.45
C ASN A 731 -0.49 3.33 8.61
N PRO A 732 -0.31 2.37 7.69
CA PRO A 732 0.77 1.38 7.80
C PRO A 732 2.14 2.05 7.73
N ASP A 733 3.12 1.52 8.46
CA ASP A 733 4.54 1.75 8.19
C ASP A 733 5.01 1.00 6.93
N ALA A 734 6.22 1.27 6.45
CA ALA A 734 6.77 0.65 5.25
C ALA A 734 6.87 -0.88 5.31
N ASN A 735 7.20 -1.45 6.48
CA ASN A 735 7.35 -2.88 6.68
C ASN A 735 5.97 -3.58 6.67
N THR A 736 5.00 -3.01 7.38
CA THR A 736 3.58 -3.36 7.29
C THR A 736 3.07 -3.23 5.85
N PHE A 737 3.44 -2.18 5.13
CA PHE A 737 3.01 -1.95 3.74
C PHE A 737 3.48 -3.08 2.82
N ILE A 738 4.76 -3.51 2.90
CA ILE A 738 5.28 -4.67 2.16
C ILE A 738 4.42 -5.90 2.46
N TYR A 739 4.15 -6.19 3.74
CA TYR A 739 3.32 -7.34 4.12
C TYR A 739 1.86 -7.22 3.66
N ALA A 740 1.28 -6.02 3.64
CA ALA A 740 -0.08 -5.77 3.18
C ALA A 740 -0.20 -5.93 1.66
N PHE A 741 0.68 -5.29 0.88
CA PHE A 741 0.80 -5.42 -0.57
C PHE A 741 0.96 -6.91 -0.95
N LYS A 742 1.94 -7.58 -0.35
CA LYS A 742 2.19 -9.02 -0.52
C LYS A 742 0.98 -9.88 -0.13
N SER A 743 0.22 -9.50 0.89
CA SER A 743 -0.98 -10.25 1.29
C SER A 743 -2.11 -10.10 0.29
N LEU A 744 -2.35 -8.90 -0.27
CA LEU A 744 -3.37 -8.69 -1.31
C LEU A 744 -3.01 -9.36 -2.63
N MET A 745 -1.73 -9.38 -3.00
CA MET A 745 -1.21 -10.13 -4.15
C MET A 745 -1.39 -11.65 -4.00
N LEU A 746 -1.55 -12.15 -2.78
CA LEU A 746 -1.85 -13.55 -2.50
C LEU A 746 -3.36 -13.80 -2.32
N SER A 747 -4.13 -12.90 -1.69
CA SER A 747 -5.47 -13.21 -1.17
C SER A 747 -6.66 -12.89 -2.09
N ASN A 748 -6.44 -12.31 -3.27
CA ASN A 748 -7.45 -11.59 -4.05
C ASN A 748 -8.60 -12.43 -4.68
N MET A 749 -8.88 -13.65 -4.23
CA MET A 749 -10.11 -14.37 -4.58
C MET A 749 -11.34 -13.89 -3.79
N LEU A 750 -11.17 -13.43 -2.55
CA LEU A 750 -12.22 -12.88 -1.69
C LEU A 750 -11.59 -11.83 -0.76
N SER A 751 -12.14 -10.61 -0.68
CA SER A 751 -11.74 -9.61 0.34
C SER A 751 -12.90 -8.68 0.72
N PRO A 752 -13.03 -8.21 1.97
CA PRO A 752 -14.17 -7.41 2.42
C PRO A 752 -13.95 -5.92 2.14
N HIS A 753 -15.02 -5.19 1.83
CA HIS A 753 -14.96 -3.75 1.59
C HIS A 753 -14.69 -2.95 2.88
N SER A 754 -13.94 -1.84 2.78
CA SER A 754 -13.77 -0.90 3.90
C SER A 754 -15.03 -0.04 4.05
N LYS A 755 -15.74 -0.13 5.18
CA LYS A 755 -17.01 0.59 5.43
C LYS A 755 -16.93 2.12 5.30
N PHE A 756 -15.73 2.69 5.14
CA PHE A 756 -15.49 4.12 5.00
C PHE A 756 -14.69 4.48 3.72
N SER A 757 -14.75 3.65 2.67
CA SER A 757 -14.14 3.97 1.37
C SER A 757 -14.71 5.27 0.77
N ASN A 758 -13.88 6.03 0.05
CA ASN A 758 -14.30 7.21 -0.72
C ASN A 758 -14.70 6.89 -2.17
N CYS A 759 -14.26 5.73 -2.69
CA CYS A 759 -14.56 5.24 -4.03
C CYS A 759 -15.68 4.20 -4.02
N GLU A 760 -16.35 4.04 -5.16
CA GLU A 760 -17.31 2.95 -5.38
C GLU A 760 -16.57 1.62 -5.65
N GLU A 761 -17.28 0.49 -5.63
CA GLU A 761 -16.64 -0.83 -5.79
C GLU A 761 -16.14 -1.07 -7.22
N ASP A 762 -14.90 -1.55 -7.33
CA ASP A 762 -14.35 -2.07 -8.58
C ASP A 762 -14.36 -3.61 -8.56
N ASN A 763 -15.05 -4.19 -9.55
CA ASN A 763 -15.21 -5.64 -9.75
C ASN A 763 -14.02 -6.30 -10.47
N GLY A 764 -12.97 -5.55 -10.82
CA GLY A 764 -11.84 -6.08 -11.57
C GLY A 764 -11.11 -7.24 -10.88
N GLU A 765 -10.93 -8.35 -11.59
CA GLU A 765 -10.18 -9.54 -11.16
C GLU A 765 -8.67 -9.29 -11.11
N THR A 766 -7.90 -10.18 -10.48
CA THR A 766 -6.43 -10.07 -10.34
C THR A 766 -5.73 -11.17 -11.11
N LEU A 767 -4.64 -10.84 -11.81
CA LEU A 767 -4.00 -11.75 -12.76
C LEU A 767 -3.14 -12.84 -12.08
N LEU A 768 -2.50 -12.52 -10.95
CA LEU A 768 -1.58 -13.42 -10.25
C LEU A 768 -2.27 -14.70 -9.76
N ASN A 769 -1.87 -15.84 -10.33
CA ASN A 769 -2.19 -17.15 -9.77
C ASN A 769 -1.14 -17.52 -8.71
N VAL A 770 -1.57 -17.54 -7.45
CA VAL A 770 -0.74 -17.79 -6.26
C VAL A 770 0.20 -18.98 -6.41
N SER A 771 -0.20 -20.05 -7.10
CA SER A 771 0.61 -21.27 -7.24
C SER A 771 1.95 -21.03 -7.96
N LEU A 772 2.03 -20.06 -8.87
CA LEU A 772 3.24 -19.82 -9.68
C LEU A 772 4.39 -19.23 -8.87
N PHE A 773 4.10 -18.41 -7.86
CA PHE A 773 5.12 -17.98 -6.88
C PHE A 773 5.79 -19.15 -6.14
N PHE A 774 5.21 -20.35 -6.15
CA PHE A 774 5.68 -21.50 -5.37
C PHE A 774 6.14 -22.70 -6.21
N LYS A 775 5.97 -22.67 -7.54
CA LYS A 775 6.40 -23.76 -8.43
C LYS A 775 7.92 -23.84 -8.62
N ASN A 776 8.59 -22.68 -8.60
CA ASN A 776 10.04 -22.58 -8.81
C ASN A 776 10.83 -22.56 -7.48
N LEU A 777 10.26 -23.12 -6.40
CA LEU A 777 10.79 -23.09 -5.03
C LEU A 777 10.90 -24.49 -4.42
N HIS A 778 11.35 -25.44 -5.25
CA HIS A 778 11.73 -26.79 -4.85
C HIS A 778 13.12 -26.80 -4.25
#